data_AF-A0AAD6TWT7-F1
#
_entry.id   AF-A0AAD6TWT7-F1
#
_cell.length_a   1.000
_cell.length_b   1.000
_cell.length_c   1.000
_cell.angle_alpha   90.00
_cell.angle_beta   90.00
_cell.angle_gamma   90.00
#
_symmetry.space_group_name_H-M   'P 1'
#
loop_
_entity.id
_entity.type
_entity.pdbx_description
1 polymer ?
#
loop_
_entity_poly.entity_id
_entity_poly.type
_entity_poly.pdbx_seq_one_letter_code
_entity_poly.pdbx_strand_id
1 'polypeptide(L)'
;MQHHHHQNSLSHYPSPPSHQQQSPAAQPISSHWQQQMIKYETMRTAHSPHHRARASAMASRGVTKSAITITNPNKPSDEDNPPSPSLALAMAINHPSSTVPPSTDGLGRPAAPRPPENTWTSLDMGGVNIKSIPPGSGLFSFNFLTCLYLNHNSLTSVPPEISRLCHLELIDLSGNNLTSVPSEIGMIITLRELYFFDNHLTTIPHEFGTLHRLKTLGIEGNPIDATLKAIIQKDGTPALVSYLRDTCPMPMPPPTRPIIQITPLEAGLETFKVLSYNILCERAATAKMYGYTPAWALLWDYRRGRVLQEVTESKADIVCMQEVDMGQYEDFFSRHLAELGYEGVYGAKSRYKTMQDSDRRLVDGCATFFRKDRYQLVENHLIEFNSIAMQRQDFKKTDDMFNRVLGKDHIAIICLLEDLVTGTRIIVSNTHLHWDASYSDVKLVQTALLMEEVEKIAHGFAKYPPRPPDTPSGTDEHPVARPPPPIYTDGTKIPLIACGDFNSMPTSGVYEFLSTGSLPATHPDFLSHTYGNYTSDGLRHKLGLKSAYTTVGPGGVAEELIPMTNVTPGFHGVIDYIWYSPGNLILNSVVGEIDKMYLEKVVGFPNAHFPSDHIALTANFSMKPPRESSAPRPPPVFS
;
A
#
# COMPACT_ATOMS: atom_id res chain seq x y z
N MET A 1 80.68 -3.62 22.90
CA MET A 1 82.00 -3.98 22.36
C MET A 1 81.90 -4.04 20.84
N GLN A 2 82.66 -3.16 20.16
CA GLN A 2 83.04 -3.12 18.72
C GLN A 2 81.89 -3.09 17.68
N HIS A 3 81.53 -1.99 17.01
CA HIS A 3 82.22 -1.08 16.06
C HIS A 3 82.69 -1.66 14.71
N HIS A 4 82.08 -1.09 13.65
CA HIS A 4 82.65 -0.62 12.37
C HIS A 4 82.41 -1.34 11.02
N HIS A 5 81.71 -0.57 10.16
CA HIS A 5 81.74 -0.41 8.71
C HIS A 5 83.03 -0.75 7.94
N HIS A 6 82.87 -1.24 6.71
CA HIS A 6 83.47 -0.63 5.50
C HIS A 6 82.64 -0.87 4.22
N GLN A 7 82.63 0.15 3.36
CA GLN A 7 81.92 0.33 2.07
C GLN A 7 82.74 -0.16 0.84
N ASN A 8 82.09 -0.10 -0.33
CA ASN A 8 82.55 -0.08 -1.74
C ASN A 8 82.33 -1.41 -2.50
N SER A 9 81.79 -1.50 -3.73
CA SER A 9 81.69 -0.55 -4.86
C SER A 9 80.47 -0.84 -5.77
N LEU A 10 80.00 0.20 -6.46
CA LEU A 10 79.08 0.17 -7.61
C LEU A 10 79.73 -0.49 -8.84
N SER A 11 78.98 -1.33 -9.58
CA SER A 11 78.66 -1.15 -11.02
C SER A 11 78.12 -2.44 -11.69
N HIS A 12 76.84 -2.49 -12.03
CA HIS A 12 76.36 -2.92 -13.36
C HIS A 12 74.83 -2.75 -13.48
N TYR A 13 74.43 -1.92 -14.44
CA TYR A 13 73.05 -1.72 -14.89
C TYR A 13 72.54 -2.94 -15.68
N PRO A 14 71.26 -3.31 -15.53
CA PRO A 14 70.49 -3.90 -16.60
C PRO A 14 69.47 -2.88 -17.17
N SER A 15 69.45 -2.81 -18.50
CA SER A 15 68.57 -2.02 -19.37
C SER A 15 67.07 -2.32 -19.18
N PRO A 16 66.16 -1.41 -19.57
CA PRO A 16 64.73 -1.53 -19.31
C PRO A 16 64.05 -2.55 -20.23
N PRO A 17 62.99 -3.24 -19.76
CA PRO A 17 62.21 -4.10 -20.63
C PRO A 17 61.38 -3.26 -21.61
N SER A 18 61.45 -3.68 -22.86
CA SER A 18 60.74 -3.17 -24.04
C SER A 18 59.25 -2.95 -23.81
N HIS A 19 58.75 -1.78 -24.23
CA HIS A 19 57.34 -1.53 -24.48
C HIS A 19 56.79 -2.53 -25.51
N GLN A 20 56.10 -3.57 -25.03
CA GLN A 20 55.05 -4.22 -25.82
C GLN A 20 53.73 -3.53 -25.44
N GLN A 21 53.11 -2.89 -26.43
CA GLN A 21 51.71 -2.47 -26.36
C GLN A 21 50.86 -3.71 -26.07
N GLN A 22 50.47 -3.90 -24.81
CA GLN A 22 49.37 -4.77 -24.45
C GLN A 22 48.08 -4.08 -24.87
N SER A 23 47.42 -4.64 -25.88
CA SER A 23 46.01 -4.43 -26.14
C SER A 23 45.22 -4.59 -24.84
N PRO A 24 44.20 -3.76 -24.55
CA PRO A 24 43.42 -3.91 -23.33
C PRO A 24 42.75 -5.29 -23.34
N ALA A 25 43.12 -6.15 -22.39
CA ALA A 25 42.48 -7.43 -22.19
C ALA A 25 40.98 -7.19 -21.97
N ALA A 26 40.15 -7.72 -22.88
CA ALA A 26 38.70 -7.63 -22.79
C ALA A 26 38.25 -8.21 -21.44
N GLN A 27 37.59 -7.39 -20.62
CA GLN A 27 36.97 -7.89 -19.40
C GLN A 27 35.98 -9.02 -19.76
N PRO A 28 35.90 -10.09 -18.95
CA PRO A 28 34.97 -11.18 -19.22
C PRO A 28 33.55 -10.60 -19.27
N ILE A 29 32.87 -10.84 -20.39
CA ILE A 29 31.51 -10.39 -20.61
C ILE A 29 30.62 -11.04 -19.56
N SER A 30 29.85 -10.23 -18.83
CA SER A 30 28.93 -10.71 -17.81
C SER A 30 27.83 -11.60 -18.40
N SER A 31 27.34 -12.57 -17.63
CA SER A 31 26.33 -13.53 -18.10
C SER A 31 25.01 -12.87 -18.47
N HIS A 32 24.59 -11.84 -17.72
CA HIS A 32 23.39 -11.05 -18.05
C HIS A 32 23.57 -10.26 -19.35
N TRP A 33 24.77 -9.74 -19.62
CA TRP A 33 25.05 -9.06 -20.88
C TRP A 33 25.00 -10.02 -22.06
N GLN A 34 25.55 -11.22 -21.92
CA GLN A 34 25.44 -12.26 -22.96
C GLN A 34 23.98 -12.59 -23.27
N GLN A 35 23.15 -12.77 -22.24
CA GLN A 35 21.70 -13.00 -22.42
C GLN A 35 21.02 -11.82 -23.14
N GLN A 36 21.40 -10.59 -22.81
CA GLN A 36 20.89 -9.39 -23.48
C GLN A 36 21.31 -9.32 -24.96
N MET A 37 22.54 -9.72 -25.30
CA MET A 37 23.00 -9.81 -26.68
C MET A 37 22.29 -10.89 -27.48
N ILE A 38 22.01 -12.05 -26.87
CA ILE A 38 21.18 -13.10 -27.51
C ILE A 38 19.76 -12.56 -27.79
N LYS A 39 19.17 -11.84 -26.84
CA LYS A 39 17.86 -11.18 -27.01
C LYS A 39 17.92 -10.15 -28.15
N TYR A 40 18.97 -9.35 -28.22
CA TYR A 40 19.21 -8.38 -29.29
C TYR A 40 19.25 -9.04 -30.68
N GLU A 41 20.06 -10.07 -30.85
CA GLU A 41 20.16 -10.82 -32.11
C GLU A 41 18.82 -11.47 -32.49
N THR A 42 18.15 -12.09 -31.52
CA THR A 42 16.83 -12.71 -31.72
C THR A 42 15.82 -11.68 -32.23
N MET A 43 15.81 -10.48 -31.64
CA MET A 43 14.87 -9.42 -32.03
C MET A 43 15.13 -8.88 -33.42
N ARG A 44 16.39 -8.78 -33.85
CA ARG A 44 16.72 -8.38 -35.24
C ARG A 44 16.18 -9.35 -36.29
N THR A 45 16.08 -10.63 -35.96
CA THR A 45 15.50 -11.64 -36.86
C THR A 45 13.97 -11.64 -36.87
N ALA A 46 13.31 -11.02 -35.88
CA ALA A 46 11.86 -11.02 -35.71
C ALA A 46 11.13 -9.90 -36.50
N HIS A 47 11.56 -9.60 -37.73
CA HIS A 47 11.10 -8.44 -38.52
C HIS A 47 9.81 -8.65 -39.33
N SER A 48 9.39 -9.90 -39.50
CA SER A 48 8.22 -10.23 -40.31
C SER A 48 6.90 -9.80 -39.62
N PRO A 49 5.85 -9.35 -40.35
CA PRO A 49 4.61 -8.88 -39.73
C PRO A 49 4.00 -9.89 -38.75
N HIS A 50 3.57 -9.41 -37.58
CA HIS A 50 3.00 -10.23 -36.50
C HIS A 50 3.85 -11.48 -36.17
N HIS A 51 5.17 -11.32 -36.13
CA HIS A 51 6.11 -12.43 -35.94
C HIS A 51 5.80 -13.24 -34.68
N ARG A 52 5.56 -12.56 -33.55
CA ARG A 52 5.35 -13.20 -32.24
C ARG A 52 4.02 -13.92 -32.19
N ALA A 53 2.96 -13.32 -32.74
CA ALA A 53 1.66 -13.97 -32.85
C ALA A 53 1.74 -15.23 -33.72
N ARG A 54 2.44 -15.18 -34.87
CA ARG A 54 2.64 -16.36 -35.72
C ARG A 54 3.48 -17.44 -35.05
N ALA A 55 4.56 -17.07 -34.37
CA ALA A 55 5.39 -18.02 -33.62
C ALA A 55 4.60 -18.70 -32.49
N SER A 56 3.82 -17.93 -31.73
CA SER A 56 2.92 -18.45 -30.68
C SER A 56 1.86 -19.41 -31.26
N ALA A 57 1.24 -19.04 -32.38
CA ALA A 57 0.27 -19.88 -33.07
C ALA A 57 0.87 -21.19 -33.62
N MET A 58 2.13 -21.17 -34.09
CA MET A 58 2.84 -22.37 -34.52
C MET A 58 3.21 -23.27 -33.33
N ALA A 59 3.64 -22.67 -32.21
CA ALA A 59 3.95 -23.41 -30.98
C ALA A 59 2.71 -24.10 -30.40
N SER A 60 1.56 -23.41 -30.35
CA SER A 60 0.31 -24.00 -29.85
C SER A 60 -0.24 -25.11 -30.77
N ARG A 61 0.01 -25.01 -32.08
CA ARG A 61 -0.29 -26.08 -33.05
C ARG A 61 0.65 -27.28 -32.96
N GLY A 62 1.90 -27.08 -32.54
CA GLY A 62 2.86 -28.16 -32.27
C GLY A 62 2.45 -29.05 -31.10
N VAL A 63 1.77 -28.48 -30.10
CA VAL A 63 1.28 -29.19 -28.91
C VAL A 63 0.00 -29.99 -29.18
N THR A 64 -0.77 -29.66 -30.24
CA THR A 64 -2.05 -30.32 -30.57
C THR A 64 -1.98 -31.40 -31.65
N LYS A 65 -0.79 -31.74 -32.16
CA LYS A 65 -0.60 -32.88 -33.08
C LYS A 65 -0.41 -34.22 -32.35
N SER A 66 -1.45 -34.67 -31.66
CA SER A 66 -1.83 -36.09 -31.66
C SER A 66 -2.93 -36.26 -32.72
N ALA A 67 -2.56 -36.07 -33.99
CA ALA A 67 -3.49 -36.09 -35.11
C ALA A 67 -3.89 -37.54 -35.46
N ILE A 68 -5.17 -37.86 -35.30
CA ILE A 68 -5.78 -39.04 -35.90
C ILE A 68 -5.78 -38.84 -37.42
N THR A 69 -5.17 -39.75 -38.16
CA THR A 69 -5.11 -39.72 -39.63
C THR A 69 -6.48 -40.07 -40.20
N ILE A 70 -7.08 -39.19 -41.00
CA ILE A 70 -8.30 -39.48 -41.76
C ILE A 70 -7.86 -39.99 -43.15
N THR A 71 -8.06 -41.28 -43.42
CA THR A 71 -7.92 -41.86 -44.76
C THR A 71 -9.22 -41.71 -45.55
N ASN A 72 -9.11 -41.27 -46.80
CA ASN A 72 -10.20 -41.05 -47.76
C ASN A 72 -10.83 -42.40 -48.20
N PRO A 73 -12.17 -42.62 -48.11
CA PRO A 73 -12.78 -43.94 -48.35
C PRO A 73 -12.93 -44.36 -49.82
N ASN A 74 -12.59 -43.51 -50.79
CA ASN A 74 -12.77 -43.85 -52.21
C ASN A 74 -11.44 -43.81 -52.97
N LYS A 75 -10.76 -44.97 -53.06
CA LYS A 75 -9.81 -45.23 -54.15
C LYS A 75 -9.85 -46.72 -54.53
N PRO A 76 -10.00 -47.08 -55.82
CA PRO A 76 -10.07 -48.47 -56.24
C PRO A 76 -8.69 -49.13 -56.27
N SER A 77 -8.69 -50.44 -56.04
CA SER A 77 -7.57 -51.36 -55.97
C SER A 77 -7.05 -51.75 -57.36
N ASP A 78 -5.73 -51.68 -57.56
CA ASP A 78 -5.04 -52.45 -58.59
C ASP A 78 -3.80 -53.13 -57.96
N GLU A 79 -3.72 -54.45 -58.15
CA GLU A 79 -2.58 -55.32 -57.88
C GLU A 79 -1.50 -55.12 -58.97
N ASP A 80 -0.21 -55.08 -58.59
CA ASP A 80 0.81 -56.06 -59.01
C ASP A 80 2.27 -55.59 -58.84
N ASN A 81 3.06 -56.53 -58.30
CA ASN A 81 4.51 -56.77 -58.37
C ASN A 81 5.56 -56.19 -57.37
N PRO A 82 6.55 -57.03 -56.94
CA PRO A 82 7.59 -56.79 -55.90
C PRO A 82 8.99 -56.48 -56.54
N PRO A 83 10.16 -56.28 -55.85
CA PRO A 83 10.60 -56.85 -54.56
C PRO A 83 11.45 -55.98 -53.56
N SER A 84 11.55 -56.56 -52.35
CA SER A 84 12.49 -56.58 -51.19
C SER A 84 13.88 -55.87 -51.21
N PRO A 85 14.67 -55.85 -50.09
CA PRO A 85 14.35 -55.53 -48.66
C PRO A 85 15.48 -54.74 -47.91
N SER A 86 15.18 -54.20 -46.71
CA SER A 86 15.98 -54.30 -45.45
C SER A 86 15.49 -53.27 -44.41
N LEU A 87 14.73 -53.73 -43.40
CA LEU A 87 15.12 -54.00 -42.01
C LEU A 87 15.08 -52.78 -41.08
N ALA A 88 13.92 -52.60 -40.42
CA ALA A 88 13.84 -52.29 -38.99
C ALA A 88 12.46 -52.70 -38.42
N LEU A 89 12.48 -53.71 -37.56
CA LEU A 89 11.40 -54.35 -36.80
C LEU A 89 10.95 -53.42 -35.64
N ALA A 90 9.69 -52.96 -35.54
CA ALA A 90 8.49 -53.53 -34.86
C ALA A 90 8.67 -53.73 -33.34
N MET A 91 7.69 -53.45 -32.45
CA MET A 91 6.27 -53.88 -32.38
C MET A 91 5.43 -52.83 -31.58
N ALA A 92 4.09 -52.73 -31.59
CA ALA A 92 3.02 -53.72 -31.72
C ALA A 92 1.65 -53.09 -32.10
N ILE A 93 0.75 -53.95 -32.61
CA ILE A 93 -0.67 -53.71 -33.01
C ILE A 93 -1.58 -54.53 -32.09
N ASN A 94 -2.81 -54.07 -31.80
CA ASN A 94 -4.05 -54.84 -32.02
C ASN A 94 -5.36 -54.08 -31.67
N HIS A 95 -6.21 -53.94 -32.70
CA HIS A 95 -7.67 -53.74 -32.70
C HIS A 95 -8.31 -55.05 -33.23
N PRO A 96 -9.61 -55.35 -32.97
CA PRO A 96 -10.71 -55.02 -33.91
C PRO A 96 -12.07 -54.81 -33.18
N SER A 97 -13.27 -54.55 -33.71
CA SER A 97 -13.88 -53.99 -34.94
C SER A 97 -15.37 -53.76 -34.59
N SER A 98 -16.11 -53.03 -35.44
CA SER A 98 -17.45 -52.45 -35.27
C SER A 98 -18.59 -53.28 -35.89
N THR A 99 -19.80 -53.24 -35.31
CA THR A 99 -21.12 -53.37 -35.98
C THR A 99 -22.24 -52.65 -35.18
N VAL A 100 -23.29 -52.21 -35.90
CA VAL A 100 -24.22 -51.05 -35.70
C VAL A 100 -25.41 -51.27 -34.71
N PRO A 101 -26.40 -50.34 -34.50
CA PRO A 101 -26.89 -49.84 -33.19
C PRO A 101 -28.32 -50.33 -32.81
N PRO A 102 -28.93 -49.85 -31.69
CA PRO A 102 -29.91 -48.77 -31.85
C PRO A 102 -29.99 -47.75 -30.68
N SER A 103 -30.61 -46.63 -31.00
CA SER A 103 -31.03 -45.49 -30.17
C SER A 103 -31.94 -45.83 -29.00
N THR A 104 -31.73 -45.22 -27.83
CA THR A 104 -32.78 -44.79 -26.88
C THR A 104 -32.26 -43.70 -25.93
N ASP A 105 -33.23 -42.88 -25.51
CA ASP A 105 -33.19 -41.73 -24.61
C ASP A 105 -32.48 -41.89 -23.26
N GLY A 106 -32.08 -40.72 -22.72
CA GLY A 106 -32.12 -40.47 -21.30
C GLY A 106 -30.79 -40.63 -20.56
N LEU A 107 -30.07 -39.51 -20.40
CA LEU A 107 -29.42 -39.02 -19.17
C LEU A 107 -28.44 -37.91 -19.55
N GLY A 108 -28.63 -36.72 -18.99
CA GLY A 108 -27.83 -35.53 -19.26
C GLY A 108 -26.34 -35.77 -19.04
N ARG A 109 -25.59 -35.69 -20.13
CA ARG A 109 -24.12 -35.66 -20.15
C ARG A 109 -23.64 -34.42 -19.39
N PRO A 110 -22.63 -34.48 -18.51
CA PRO A 110 -22.07 -33.29 -17.89
C PRO A 110 -21.65 -32.33 -18.99
N ALA A 111 -22.21 -31.13 -18.97
CA ALA A 111 -21.87 -30.07 -19.89
C ALA A 111 -20.35 -29.89 -19.85
N ALA A 112 -19.70 -30.12 -20.98
CA ALA A 112 -18.29 -29.76 -21.14
C ALA A 112 -18.14 -28.30 -20.70
N PRO A 113 -17.10 -27.97 -19.90
CA PRO A 113 -16.89 -26.60 -19.46
C PRO A 113 -16.86 -25.71 -20.71
N ARG A 114 -17.71 -24.68 -20.73
CA ARG A 114 -17.65 -23.62 -21.74
C ARG A 114 -16.18 -23.15 -21.81
N PRO A 115 -15.59 -23.00 -23.00
CA PRO A 115 -14.23 -22.45 -23.10
C PRO A 115 -14.23 -21.07 -22.41
N PRO A 116 -13.17 -20.74 -21.65
CA PRO A 116 -13.14 -19.55 -20.81
C PRO A 116 -13.35 -18.29 -21.64
N GLU A 117 -13.94 -17.27 -20.99
CA GLU A 117 -13.98 -15.88 -21.46
C GLU A 117 -12.60 -15.47 -21.97
N ASN A 118 -12.55 -14.77 -23.11
CA ASN A 118 -11.36 -14.43 -23.88
C ASN A 118 -10.10 -14.16 -23.02
N THR A 119 -9.15 -15.11 -23.02
CA THR A 119 -7.94 -15.16 -22.17
C THR A 119 -6.72 -14.45 -22.76
N TRP A 120 -6.90 -13.63 -23.80
CA TRP A 120 -5.77 -12.99 -24.48
C TRP A 120 -5.25 -11.79 -23.68
N THR A 121 -3.96 -11.79 -23.39
CA THR A 121 -3.27 -10.71 -22.65
C THR A 121 -2.09 -10.13 -23.43
N SER A 122 -1.83 -10.67 -24.62
CA SER A 122 -0.70 -10.28 -25.46
C SER A 122 -1.18 -9.70 -26.78
N LEU A 123 -0.64 -8.56 -27.18
CA LEU A 123 -0.94 -7.89 -28.44
C LEU A 123 0.34 -7.72 -29.27
N ASP A 124 0.35 -8.27 -30.47
CA ASP A 124 1.45 -8.16 -31.43
C ASP A 124 1.05 -7.28 -32.61
N MET A 125 1.67 -6.10 -32.68
CA MET A 125 1.55 -5.13 -33.75
C MET A 125 2.91 -4.85 -34.41
N GLY A 126 3.84 -5.82 -34.34
CA GLY A 126 5.17 -5.69 -34.91
C GLY A 126 5.21 -5.91 -36.43
N GLY A 127 6.07 -5.17 -37.13
CA GLY A 127 6.31 -5.37 -38.56
C GLY A 127 5.19 -4.90 -39.49
N VAL A 128 4.25 -4.06 -39.01
CA VAL A 128 3.07 -3.62 -39.79
C VAL A 128 3.15 -2.17 -40.28
N ASN A 129 4.35 -1.58 -40.22
CA ASN A 129 4.67 -0.24 -40.73
C ASN A 129 3.86 0.90 -40.06
N ILE A 130 3.65 0.80 -38.75
CA ILE A 130 3.01 1.86 -37.96
C ILE A 130 3.96 3.06 -37.88
N LYS A 131 3.48 4.24 -38.29
CA LYS A 131 4.26 5.48 -38.25
C LYS A 131 4.03 6.30 -36.97
N SER A 132 2.81 6.24 -36.44
CA SER A 132 2.43 6.93 -35.22
C SER A 132 1.29 6.21 -34.52
N ILE A 133 1.25 6.35 -33.20
CA ILE A 133 0.14 5.89 -32.36
C ILE A 133 -0.50 7.15 -31.77
N PRO A 134 -1.76 7.49 -32.13
CA PRO A 134 -2.39 8.69 -31.59
C PRO A 134 -2.67 8.52 -30.09
N PRO A 135 -2.54 9.59 -29.28
CA PRO A 135 -2.87 9.56 -27.85
C PRO A 135 -4.27 9.03 -27.53
N GLY A 136 -5.26 9.32 -28.38
CA GLY A 136 -6.64 8.83 -28.29
C GLY A 136 -6.87 7.43 -28.86
N SER A 137 -5.81 6.66 -29.14
CA SER A 137 -5.94 5.30 -29.67
C SER A 137 -6.70 4.39 -28.70
N GLY A 138 -7.57 3.54 -29.25
CA GLY A 138 -8.22 2.46 -28.48
C GLY A 138 -7.23 1.44 -27.90
N LEU A 139 -5.96 1.44 -28.33
CA LEU A 139 -4.90 0.63 -27.73
C LEU A 139 -4.80 0.84 -26.21
N PHE A 140 -4.88 2.10 -25.76
CA PHE A 140 -4.67 2.47 -24.37
C PHE A 140 -5.88 2.20 -23.46
N SER A 141 -6.96 1.63 -23.99
CA SER A 141 -8.08 1.13 -23.17
C SER A 141 -7.93 -0.36 -22.82
N PHE A 142 -6.96 -1.07 -23.39
CA PHE A 142 -6.72 -2.49 -23.10
C PHE A 142 -5.91 -2.71 -21.82
N ASN A 143 -6.46 -2.29 -20.69
CA ASN A 143 -5.79 -2.30 -19.38
C ASN A 143 -5.45 -3.72 -18.88
N PHE A 144 -5.92 -4.78 -19.55
CA PHE A 144 -5.62 -6.18 -19.24
C PHE A 144 -4.36 -6.72 -19.95
N LEU A 145 -3.73 -5.94 -20.83
CA LEU A 145 -2.54 -6.38 -21.55
C LEU A 145 -1.35 -6.55 -20.61
N THR A 146 -0.64 -7.67 -20.78
CA THR A 146 0.63 -7.98 -20.11
C THR A 146 1.81 -7.94 -21.08
N CYS A 147 1.59 -8.14 -22.38
CA CYS A 147 2.65 -8.07 -23.40
C CYS A 147 2.21 -7.21 -24.58
N LEU A 148 3.04 -6.22 -24.94
CA LEU A 148 2.82 -5.35 -26.09
C LEU A 148 4.05 -5.36 -27.01
N TYR A 149 3.88 -5.83 -28.24
CA TYR A 149 4.91 -5.81 -29.27
C TYR A 149 4.60 -4.76 -30.33
N LEU A 150 5.49 -3.78 -30.46
CA LEU A 150 5.45 -2.68 -31.43
C LEU A 150 6.75 -2.60 -32.24
N ASN A 151 7.52 -3.68 -32.25
CA ASN A 151 8.83 -3.78 -32.89
C ASN A 151 8.77 -3.76 -34.42
N HIS A 152 9.87 -3.33 -35.06
CA HIS A 152 10.00 -3.23 -36.53
C HIS A 152 8.88 -2.41 -37.19
N ASN A 153 8.61 -1.24 -36.62
CA ASN A 153 7.70 -0.24 -37.17
C ASN A 153 8.48 1.03 -37.53
N SER A 154 7.79 2.12 -37.88
CA SER A 154 8.39 3.42 -38.21
C SER A 154 8.03 4.48 -37.17
N LEU A 155 7.86 4.08 -35.89
CA LEU A 155 7.47 5.00 -34.83
C LEU A 155 8.61 5.99 -34.55
N THR A 156 8.29 7.29 -34.55
CA THR A 156 9.22 8.35 -34.15
C THR A 156 9.05 8.74 -32.68
N SER A 157 7.88 8.49 -32.10
CA SER A 157 7.59 8.68 -30.68
C SER A 157 6.54 7.68 -30.20
N VAL A 158 6.47 7.53 -28.88
CA VAL A 158 5.40 6.80 -28.17
C VAL A 158 4.66 7.80 -27.29
N PRO A 159 3.33 7.83 -27.31
CA PRO A 159 2.57 8.78 -26.50
C PRO A 159 2.60 8.40 -25.00
N PRO A 160 2.57 9.39 -24.07
CA PRO A 160 2.54 9.17 -22.62
C PRO A 160 1.44 8.24 -22.12
N GLU A 161 0.32 8.16 -22.85
CA GLU A 161 -0.84 7.31 -22.55
C GLU A 161 -0.52 5.81 -22.51
N ILE A 162 0.66 5.37 -22.97
CA ILE A 162 1.15 4.01 -22.77
C ILE A 162 1.14 3.60 -21.29
N SER A 163 1.31 4.56 -20.38
CA SER A 163 1.26 4.36 -18.92
C SER A 163 -0.09 3.85 -18.41
N ARG A 164 -1.19 4.05 -19.15
CA ARG A 164 -2.52 3.51 -18.80
C ARG A 164 -2.56 1.99 -18.83
N LEU A 165 -1.65 1.37 -19.57
CA LEU A 165 -1.48 -0.09 -19.64
C LEU A 165 -0.65 -0.59 -18.43
N CYS A 166 -1.14 -0.32 -17.22
CA CYS A 166 -0.42 -0.50 -15.95
C CYS A 166 -0.07 -1.96 -15.58
N HIS A 167 -0.62 -2.94 -16.31
CA HIS A 167 -0.37 -4.38 -16.10
C HIS A 167 0.69 -4.97 -17.06
N LEU A 168 1.32 -4.15 -17.92
CA LEU A 168 2.34 -4.63 -18.85
C LEU A 168 3.57 -5.17 -18.12
N GLU A 169 3.92 -6.43 -18.40
CA GLU A 169 5.17 -7.05 -17.98
C GLU A 169 6.25 -6.95 -19.08
N LEU A 170 5.84 -6.88 -20.35
CA LEU A 170 6.74 -6.82 -21.50
C LEU A 170 6.31 -5.75 -22.50
N ILE A 171 7.24 -4.87 -22.86
CA ILE A 171 7.11 -3.92 -23.97
C ILE A 171 8.29 -4.08 -24.92
N ASP A 172 8.00 -4.30 -26.21
CA ASP A 172 9.01 -4.34 -27.26
C ASP A 172 8.79 -3.22 -28.28
N LEU A 173 9.70 -2.24 -28.28
CA LEU A 173 9.74 -1.08 -29.18
C LEU A 173 10.97 -1.11 -30.10
N SER A 174 11.61 -2.28 -30.24
CA SER A 174 12.85 -2.44 -31.00
C SER A 174 12.66 -2.19 -32.50
N GLY A 175 13.69 -1.70 -33.21
CA GLY A 175 13.64 -1.49 -34.66
C GLY A 175 12.62 -0.42 -35.06
N ASN A 176 12.62 0.71 -34.35
CA ASN A 176 11.82 1.89 -34.66
C ASN A 176 12.75 3.09 -34.87
N ASN A 177 12.18 4.29 -35.08
CA ASN A 177 12.92 5.53 -35.27
C ASN A 177 12.81 6.45 -34.04
N LEU A 178 12.72 5.88 -32.83
CA LEU A 178 12.50 6.64 -31.60
C LEU A 178 13.74 7.48 -31.25
N THR A 179 13.58 8.78 -31.10
CA THR A 179 14.63 9.70 -30.62
C THR A 179 14.55 9.96 -29.12
N SER A 180 13.36 9.80 -28.54
CA SER A 180 13.06 9.90 -27.12
C SER A 180 11.94 8.93 -26.74
N VAL A 181 11.85 8.62 -25.46
CA VAL A 181 10.76 7.82 -24.87
C VAL A 181 10.06 8.63 -23.77
N PRO A 182 8.73 8.46 -23.59
CA PRO A 182 8.00 9.16 -22.54
C PRO A 182 8.45 8.69 -21.16
N SER A 183 8.61 9.64 -20.23
CA SER A 183 8.93 9.37 -18.81
C SER A 183 7.87 8.51 -18.13
N GLU A 184 6.63 8.59 -18.59
CA GLU A 184 5.46 7.89 -18.06
C GLU A 184 5.54 6.37 -18.19
N ILE A 185 6.44 5.82 -19.01
CA ILE A 185 6.75 4.38 -18.98
C ILE A 185 7.24 3.96 -17.58
N GLY A 186 7.89 4.85 -16.83
CA GLY A 186 8.25 4.65 -15.42
C GLY A 186 7.06 4.37 -14.50
N MET A 187 5.84 4.75 -14.88
CA MET A 187 4.65 4.46 -14.08
C MET A 187 4.26 2.97 -14.10
N ILE A 188 4.74 2.21 -15.09
CA ILE A 188 4.39 0.81 -15.31
C ILE A 188 5.33 -0.10 -14.50
N ILE A 189 5.23 -0.04 -13.18
CA ILE A 189 6.13 -0.76 -12.26
C ILE A 189 6.06 -2.30 -12.35
N THR A 190 5.09 -2.84 -13.08
CA THR A 190 4.92 -4.27 -13.36
C THR A 190 5.89 -4.79 -14.43
N LEU A 191 6.54 -3.88 -15.18
CA LEU A 191 7.47 -4.23 -16.25
C LEU A 191 8.63 -5.10 -15.75
N ARG A 192 8.90 -6.17 -16.50
CA ARG A 192 10.01 -7.10 -16.33
C ARG A 192 10.97 -7.04 -17.50
N GLU A 193 10.46 -6.80 -18.71
CA GLU A 193 11.23 -6.72 -19.93
C GLU A 193 10.83 -5.48 -20.75
N LEU A 194 11.80 -4.63 -21.07
CA LEU A 194 11.58 -3.43 -21.85
C LEU A 194 12.67 -3.31 -22.91
N TYR A 195 12.28 -3.27 -24.18
CA TYR A 195 13.22 -3.32 -25.29
C TYR A 195 13.10 -2.11 -26.22
N PHE A 196 14.23 -1.46 -26.45
CA PHE A 196 14.40 -0.32 -27.36
C PHE A 196 15.52 -0.56 -28.37
N PHE A 197 15.84 -1.82 -28.68
CA PHE A 197 16.98 -2.13 -29.55
C PHE A 197 16.87 -1.44 -30.92
N ASP A 198 18.00 -1.06 -31.51
CA ASP A 198 18.06 -0.43 -32.86
C ASP A 198 17.06 0.73 -33.01
N ASN A 199 17.26 1.79 -32.22
CA ASN A 199 16.53 3.06 -32.29
C ASN A 199 17.54 4.24 -32.29
N HIS A 200 17.08 5.46 -32.10
CA HIS A 200 17.92 6.68 -32.08
C HIS A 200 17.91 7.37 -30.70
N LEU A 201 17.75 6.60 -29.62
CA LEU A 201 17.72 7.13 -28.26
C LEU A 201 19.09 7.64 -27.84
N THR A 202 19.15 8.86 -27.30
CA THR A 202 20.38 9.46 -26.76
C THR A 202 20.43 9.42 -25.24
N THR A 203 19.27 9.36 -24.59
CA THR A 203 19.10 9.41 -23.14
C THR A 203 18.00 8.45 -22.69
N ILE A 204 18.01 8.12 -21.40
CA ILE A 204 16.95 7.36 -20.72
C ILE A 204 16.38 8.25 -19.60
N PRO A 205 15.06 8.39 -19.46
CA PRO A 205 14.46 9.19 -18.38
C PRO A 205 14.81 8.65 -16.99
N HIS A 206 15.00 9.55 -16.02
CA HIS A 206 15.26 9.17 -14.63
C HIS A 206 14.09 8.43 -13.99
N GLU A 207 12.87 8.67 -14.48
CA GLU A 207 11.63 8.02 -14.06
C GLU A 207 11.67 6.51 -14.27
N PHE A 208 12.56 5.97 -15.11
CA PHE A 208 12.72 4.52 -15.23
C PHE A 208 13.32 3.89 -13.97
N GLY A 209 13.84 4.71 -13.04
CA GLY A 209 14.27 4.28 -11.73
C GLY A 209 13.16 3.71 -10.84
N THR A 210 11.89 4.00 -11.13
CA THR A 210 10.74 3.42 -10.41
C THR A 210 10.47 1.95 -10.79
N LEU A 211 11.00 1.50 -11.94
CA LEU A 211 10.82 0.16 -12.52
C LEU A 211 11.64 -0.90 -11.78
N HIS A 212 11.46 -1.00 -10.46
CA HIS A 212 12.19 -1.88 -9.56
C HIS A 212 12.02 -3.38 -9.82
N ARG A 213 11.04 -3.77 -10.66
CA ARG A 213 10.82 -5.16 -11.12
C ARG A 213 11.48 -5.48 -12.46
N LEU A 214 12.08 -4.48 -13.13
CA LEU A 214 12.66 -4.62 -14.45
C LEU A 214 13.92 -5.48 -14.40
N LYS A 215 13.90 -6.59 -15.15
CA LYS A 215 15.01 -7.55 -15.23
C LYS A 215 15.90 -7.32 -16.43
N THR A 216 15.33 -6.83 -17.53
CA THR A 216 16.07 -6.59 -18.77
C THR A 216 15.62 -5.29 -19.42
N LEU A 217 16.57 -4.38 -19.62
CA LEU A 217 16.41 -3.17 -20.42
C LEU A 217 17.29 -3.25 -21.66
N GLY A 218 16.68 -3.47 -22.82
CA GLY A 218 17.38 -3.57 -24.10
C GLY A 218 17.65 -2.21 -24.72
N ILE A 219 18.91 -1.76 -24.73
CA ILE A 219 19.30 -0.45 -25.30
C ILE A 219 20.31 -0.54 -26.45
N GLU A 220 20.77 -1.73 -26.82
CA GLU A 220 21.77 -1.89 -27.88
C GLU A 220 21.29 -1.37 -29.23
N GLY A 221 22.22 -0.83 -30.03
CA GLY A 221 21.90 -0.18 -31.30
C GLY A 221 21.39 1.26 -31.17
N ASN A 222 21.48 1.88 -30.00
CA ASN A 222 21.16 3.29 -29.78
C ASN A 222 22.42 4.13 -29.47
N PRO A 223 22.43 5.43 -29.83
CA PRO A 223 23.50 6.37 -29.47
C PRO A 223 23.39 6.89 -28.02
N ILE A 224 23.19 5.98 -27.05
CA ILE A 224 23.09 6.34 -25.62
C ILE A 224 24.48 6.58 -25.02
N ASP A 225 24.54 7.47 -24.03
CA ASP A 225 25.75 7.71 -23.23
C ASP A 225 26.43 6.40 -22.78
N ALA A 226 27.73 6.33 -23.03
CA ALA A 226 28.57 5.17 -22.73
C ALA A 226 28.57 4.84 -21.23
N THR A 227 28.37 5.83 -20.36
CA THR A 227 28.31 5.63 -18.91
C THR A 227 27.13 4.73 -18.52
N LEU A 228 25.92 5.00 -19.03
CA LEU A 228 24.74 4.19 -18.73
C LEU A 228 24.87 2.77 -19.27
N LYS A 229 25.46 2.64 -20.48
CA LYS A 229 25.76 1.34 -21.08
C LYS A 229 26.75 0.53 -20.25
N ALA A 230 27.80 1.17 -19.73
CA ALA A 230 28.79 0.52 -18.88
C ALA A 230 28.17 -0.04 -17.58
N ILE A 231 27.22 0.68 -16.96
CA ILE A 231 26.49 0.19 -15.78
C ILE A 231 25.72 -1.10 -16.10
N ILE A 232 24.97 -1.12 -17.21
CA ILE A 232 24.23 -2.35 -17.61
C ILE A 232 25.21 -3.48 -17.91
N GLN A 233 26.29 -3.22 -18.65
CA GLN A 233 27.27 -4.25 -19.02
C GLN A 233 27.93 -4.89 -17.80
N LYS A 234 28.31 -4.07 -16.82
CA LYS A 234 29.05 -4.53 -15.64
C LYS A 234 28.13 -5.08 -14.56
N ASP A 235 27.12 -4.31 -14.14
CA ASP A 235 26.34 -4.54 -12.93
C ASP A 235 24.87 -4.91 -13.22
N GLY A 236 24.42 -4.80 -14.48
CA GLY A 236 23.12 -5.26 -14.95
C GLY A 236 22.00 -4.21 -14.93
N THR A 237 20.83 -4.58 -15.46
CA THR A 237 19.65 -3.70 -15.51
C THR A 237 19.21 -3.19 -14.12
N PRO A 238 19.15 -4.03 -13.06
CA PRO A 238 18.72 -3.55 -11.74
C PRO A 238 19.64 -2.47 -11.14
N ALA A 239 20.94 -2.52 -11.44
CA ALA A 239 21.90 -1.51 -11.02
C ALA A 239 21.65 -0.17 -11.70
N LEU A 240 21.36 -0.19 -13.02
CA LEU A 240 20.98 1.03 -13.74
C LEU A 240 19.66 1.62 -13.20
N VAL A 241 18.64 0.80 -12.94
CA VAL A 241 17.37 1.26 -12.35
C VAL A 241 17.63 1.94 -11.00
N SER A 242 18.44 1.33 -10.14
CA SER A 242 18.80 1.93 -8.85
C SER A 242 19.56 3.24 -9.01
N TYR A 243 20.52 3.29 -9.95
CA TYR A 243 21.25 4.51 -10.28
C TYR A 243 20.31 5.63 -10.75
N LEU A 244 19.40 5.36 -11.69
CA LEU A 244 18.44 6.36 -12.20
C LEU A 244 17.51 6.86 -11.10
N ARG A 245 17.06 5.95 -10.22
CA ARG A 245 16.18 6.27 -9.08
C ARG A 245 16.86 7.19 -8.08
N ASP A 246 18.09 6.87 -7.70
CA ASP A 246 18.79 7.56 -6.62
C ASP A 246 19.47 8.87 -7.09
N THR A 247 19.72 9.00 -8.40
CA THR A 247 20.21 10.24 -9.05
C THR A 247 19.10 11.14 -9.60
N CYS A 248 17.84 10.71 -9.53
CA CYS A 248 16.70 11.51 -9.99
C CYS A 248 16.66 12.84 -9.22
N PRO A 249 16.65 13.99 -9.91
CA PRO A 249 16.48 15.28 -9.25
C PRO A 249 15.23 15.30 -8.39
N MET A 250 15.30 15.94 -7.22
CA MET A 250 14.15 16.02 -6.33
C MET A 250 12.97 16.67 -7.07
N PRO A 251 11.82 15.99 -7.18
CA PRO A 251 10.66 16.56 -7.86
C PRO A 251 10.17 17.80 -7.11
N MET A 252 9.46 18.71 -7.79
CA MET A 252 8.84 19.84 -7.11
C MET A 252 7.87 19.36 -6.03
N PRO A 253 7.82 20.03 -4.86
CA PRO A 253 6.86 19.67 -3.82
C PRO A 253 5.42 19.84 -4.32
N PRO A 254 4.49 18.98 -3.87
CA PRO A 254 3.08 19.14 -4.19
C PRO A 254 2.53 20.45 -3.62
N PRO A 255 1.47 21.02 -4.22
CA PRO A 255 0.71 22.09 -3.59
C PRO A 255 0.19 21.69 -2.21
N THR A 256 0.02 22.67 -1.32
CA THR A 256 -0.60 22.44 -0.01
C THR A 256 -2.03 21.92 -0.19
N ARG A 257 -2.39 20.89 0.58
CA ARG A 257 -3.72 20.28 0.54
C ARG A 257 -4.79 21.32 0.93
N PRO A 258 -5.91 21.39 0.19
CA PRO A 258 -6.97 22.35 0.48
C PRO A 258 -7.70 21.99 1.78
N ILE A 259 -8.22 23.00 2.49
CA ILE A 259 -9.09 22.79 3.65
C ILE A 259 -10.54 22.76 3.15
N ILE A 260 -11.23 21.65 3.37
CA ILE A 260 -12.66 21.50 3.05
C ILE A 260 -13.46 21.97 4.27
N GLN A 261 -14.26 23.02 4.07
CA GLN A 261 -15.18 23.52 5.09
C GLN A 261 -16.47 22.70 5.07
N ILE A 262 -16.88 22.18 6.23
CA ILE A 262 -18.07 21.33 6.40
C ILE A 262 -19.17 22.12 7.08
N THR A 263 -18.88 22.66 8.26
CA THR A 263 -19.80 23.49 9.04
C THR A 263 -19.10 24.81 9.38
N PRO A 264 -19.73 25.98 9.14
CA PRO A 264 -19.16 27.26 9.54
C PRO A 264 -18.87 27.29 11.05
N LEU A 265 -17.77 27.93 11.45
CA LEU A 265 -17.47 28.10 12.87
C LEU A 265 -18.54 28.96 13.55
N GLU A 266 -19.13 28.42 14.62
CA GLU A 266 -20.04 29.16 15.49
C GLU A 266 -19.24 29.96 16.53
N ALA A 267 -19.58 31.25 16.68
CA ALA A 267 -18.90 32.12 17.63
C ALA A 267 -19.17 31.66 19.08
N GLY A 268 -18.10 31.48 19.86
CA GLY A 268 -18.18 31.13 21.28
C GLY A 268 -18.11 29.63 21.59
N LEU A 269 -18.10 28.74 20.58
CA LEU A 269 -17.81 27.32 20.82
C LEU A 269 -16.29 27.08 20.87
N GLU A 270 -15.88 26.25 21.80
CA GLU A 270 -14.50 25.79 21.93
C GLU A 270 -14.14 24.89 20.73
N THR A 271 -13.00 25.13 20.09
CA THR A 271 -12.56 24.34 18.92
C THR A 271 -11.25 23.63 19.15
N PHE A 272 -11.08 22.45 18.56
CA PHE A 272 -9.84 21.69 18.62
C PHE A 272 -9.61 20.88 17.35
N LYS A 273 -8.35 20.62 17.05
CA LYS A 273 -7.93 19.83 15.89
C LYS A 273 -7.39 18.47 16.31
N VAL A 274 -7.71 17.46 15.51
CA VAL A 274 -7.21 16.10 15.67
C VAL A 274 -6.47 15.68 14.41
N LEU A 275 -5.28 15.09 14.59
CA LEU A 275 -4.49 14.43 13.55
C LEU A 275 -4.56 12.91 13.75
N SER A 276 -4.79 12.13 12.70
CA SER A 276 -4.59 10.67 12.67
C SER A 276 -3.59 10.32 11.57
N TYR A 277 -2.53 9.58 11.88
CA TYR A 277 -1.47 9.31 10.92
C TYR A 277 -0.71 8.00 11.16
N ASN A 278 -0.80 7.05 10.23
CA ASN A 278 0.10 5.91 10.17
C ASN A 278 1.42 6.37 9.53
N ILE A 279 2.53 6.27 10.27
CA ILE A 279 3.80 6.87 9.87
C ILE A 279 4.75 5.92 9.12
N LEU A 280 4.32 4.68 8.88
CA LEU A 280 5.12 3.60 8.29
C LEU A 280 6.43 3.36 9.09
N CYS A 281 6.42 2.34 9.95
CA CYS A 281 7.56 2.03 10.81
C CYS A 281 8.83 1.73 10.00
N GLU A 282 10.00 1.85 10.63
CA GLU A 282 11.29 1.65 9.94
C GLU A 282 11.38 0.26 9.30
N ARG A 283 10.86 -0.76 9.99
CA ARG A 283 10.91 -2.15 9.53
C ARG A 283 10.00 -2.45 8.35
N ALA A 284 8.89 -1.73 8.21
CA ALA A 284 7.95 -1.92 7.12
C ALA A 284 8.45 -1.25 5.83
N ALA A 285 9.16 -0.13 5.94
CA ALA A 285 9.73 0.65 4.83
C ALA A 285 10.91 -0.03 4.10
N THR A 286 10.67 -1.20 3.51
CA THR A 286 11.71 -1.98 2.83
C THR A 286 11.77 -1.69 1.33
N ALA A 287 12.96 -1.74 0.74
CA ALA A 287 13.15 -1.63 -0.71
C ALA A 287 12.45 -2.76 -1.50
N LYS A 288 12.07 -3.86 -0.85
CA LYS A 288 11.28 -4.94 -1.47
C LYS A 288 9.84 -4.49 -1.73
N MET A 289 9.25 -3.74 -0.80
CA MET A 289 7.88 -3.25 -0.90
C MET A 289 7.82 -1.91 -1.65
N TYR A 290 8.77 -1.02 -1.37
CA TYR A 290 8.81 0.35 -1.86
C TYR A 290 9.99 0.58 -2.81
N GLY A 291 10.34 -0.40 -3.64
CA GLY A 291 11.54 -0.35 -4.51
C GLY A 291 11.53 0.78 -5.54
N TYR A 292 10.37 1.38 -5.79
CA TYR A 292 10.20 2.57 -6.62
C TYR A 292 10.63 3.88 -5.93
N THR A 293 10.83 3.85 -4.60
CA THR A 293 11.24 5.01 -3.79
C THR A 293 12.76 5.13 -3.76
N PRO A 294 13.34 6.33 -3.98
CA PRO A 294 14.77 6.53 -3.82
C PRO A 294 15.28 6.05 -2.48
N ALA A 295 16.45 5.40 -2.45
CA ALA A 295 16.96 4.77 -1.24
C ALA A 295 17.12 5.78 -0.09
N TRP A 296 17.59 6.99 -0.39
CA TRP A 296 17.75 8.08 0.57
C TRP A 296 16.41 8.58 1.14
N ALA A 297 15.33 8.53 0.36
CA ALA A 297 14.00 8.95 0.80
C ALA A 297 13.33 7.89 1.68
N LEU A 298 13.74 6.62 1.55
CA LEU A 298 13.24 5.52 2.35
C LEU A 298 13.92 5.42 3.72
N LEU A 299 15.15 5.96 3.85
CA LEU A 299 15.90 5.98 5.11
C LEU A 299 15.09 6.60 6.23
N TRP A 300 15.06 5.94 7.39
CA TRP A 300 14.31 6.40 8.54
C TRP A 300 14.72 7.80 9.01
N ASP A 301 16.02 8.10 9.01
CA ASP A 301 16.52 9.44 9.39
C ASP A 301 15.92 10.57 8.55
N TYR A 302 15.68 10.31 7.25
CA TYR A 302 15.02 11.26 6.36
C TYR A 302 13.51 11.31 6.65
N ARG A 303 12.85 10.14 6.70
CA ARG A 303 11.40 10.05 6.87
C ARG A 303 10.94 10.62 8.21
N ARG A 304 11.59 10.30 9.33
CA ARG A 304 11.18 10.76 10.66
C ARG A 304 11.17 12.28 10.79
N GLY A 305 12.12 12.96 10.15
CA GLY A 305 12.19 14.42 10.13
C GLY A 305 11.00 15.03 9.38
N ARG A 306 10.62 14.41 8.25
CA ARG A 306 9.44 14.80 7.47
C ARG A 306 8.12 14.48 8.18
N VAL A 307 8.02 13.33 8.85
CA VAL A 307 6.86 12.98 9.70
C VAL A 307 6.68 14.02 10.80
N LEU A 308 7.76 14.38 11.52
CA LEU A 308 7.70 15.42 12.56
C LEU A 308 7.29 16.79 11.98
N GLN A 309 7.78 17.13 10.79
CA GLN A 309 7.36 18.34 10.08
C GLN A 309 5.86 18.33 9.80
N GLU A 310 5.31 17.25 9.23
CA GLU A 310 3.87 17.12 8.92
C GLU A 310 2.99 17.18 10.18
N VAL A 311 3.41 16.50 11.26
CA VAL A 311 2.74 16.59 12.57
C VAL A 311 2.75 18.02 13.10
N THR A 312 3.87 18.72 13.03
CA THR A 312 4.01 20.09 13.53
C THR A 312 3.20 21.09 12.71
N GLU A 313 3.22 20.95 11.38
CA GLU A 313 2.48 21.82 10.44
C GLU A 313 0.97 21.66 10.56
N SER A 314 0.48 20.48 10.96
CA SER A 314 -0.95 20.24 11.22
C SER A 314 -1.52 21.16 12.32
N LYS A 315 -0.67 21.56 13.29
CA LYS A 315 -1.05 22.30 14.50
C LYS A 315 -2.25 21.65 15.21
N ALA A 316 -2.28 20.33 15.26
CA ALA A 316 -3.36 19.58 15.89
C ALA A 316 -3.24 19.63 17.42
N ASP A 317 -4.35 19.80 18.13
CA ASP A 317 -4.33 19.76 19.61
C ASP A 317 -4.12 18.33 20.14
N ILE A 318 -4.57 17.34 19.36
CA ILE A 318 -4.48 15.90 19.64
C ILE A 318 -3.92 15.20 18.41
N VAL A 319 -2.91 14.36 18.58
CA VAL A 319 -2.22 13.64 17.52
C VAL A 319 -2.22 12.15 17.81
N CYS A 320 -2.88 11.36 16.96
CA CYS A 320 -2.95 9.91 17.02
C CYS A 320 -2.04 9.32 15.92
N MET A 321 -0.95 8.68 16.31
CA MET A 321 -0.01 8.04 15.39
C MET A 321 -0.08 6.52 15.51
N GLN A 322 0.01 5.84 14.37
CA GLN A 322 0.15 4.38 14.27
C GLN A 322 1.52 4.03 13.68
N GLU A 323 1.98 2.80 13.90
CA GLU A 323 3.30 2.32 13.47
C GLU A 323 4.49 3.09 14.07
N VAL A 324 4.35 3.49 15.34
CA VAL A 324 5.44 4.16 16.07
C VAL A 324 6.30 3.11 16.76
N ASP A 325 7.55 2.98 16.33
CA ASP A 325 8.53 2.12 17.00
C ASP A 325 8.83 2.63 18.42
N MET A 326 8.91 1.71 19.40
CA MET A 326 9.14 2.05 20.82
C MET A 326 10.37 2.94 21.04
N GLY A 327 11.51 2.59 20.42
CA GLY A 327 12.72 3.40 20.54
C GLY A 327 12.57 4.79 19.93
N GLN A 328 11.80 4.92 18.84
CA GLN A 328 11.58 6.20 18.17
C GLN A 328 10.60 7.08 18.94
N TYR A 329 9.62 6.49 19.62
CA TYR A 329 8.78 7.22 20.56
C TYR A 329 9.63 7.84 21.69
N GLU A 330 10.48 7.05 22.35
CA GLU A 330 11.28 7.49 23.51
C GLU A 330 12.42 8.46 23.12
N ASP A 331 13.12 8.19 22.03
CA ASP A 331 14.33 8.94 21.68
C ASP A 331 14.06 10.16 20.81
N PHE A 332 13.01 10.12 19.99
CA PHE A 332 12.74 11.13 18.96
C PHE A 332 11.41 11.84 19.19
N PHE A 333 10.27 11.17 19.01
CA PHE A 333 8.97 11.87 18.98
C PHE A 333 8.59 12.50 20.33
N SER A 334 8.75 11.77 21.44
CA SER A 334 8.41 12.30 22.77
C SER A 334 9.22 13.55 23.12
N ARG A 335 10.53 13.56 22.83
CA ARG A 335 11.41 14.70 23.13
C ARG A 335 11.05 15.92 22.29
N HIS A 336 10.98 15.77 20.97
CA HIS A 336 10.73 16.90 20.07
C HIS A 336 9.31 17.46 20.24
N LEU A 337 8.30 16.60 20.45
CA LEU A 337 6.93 17.06 20.69
C LEU A 337 6.77 17.67 22.10
N ALA A 338 7.53 17.22 23.11
CA ALA A 338 7.52 17.84 24.44
C ALA A 338 8.06 19.28 24.43
N GLU A 339 9.09 19.55 23.62
CA GLU A 339 9.59 20.92 23.37
C GLU A 339 8.53 21.82 22.73
N LEU A 340 7.66 21.24 21.90
CA LEU A 340 6.51 21.92 21.28
C LEU A 340 5.27 21.99 22.18
N GLY A 341 5.36 21.54 23.43
CA GLY A 341 4.26 21.62 24.40
C GLY A 341 3.28 20.45 24.39
N TYR A 342 3.63 19.32 23.78
CA TYR A 342 2.82 18.11 23.87
C TYR A 342 3.26 17.21 25.03
N GLU A 343 2.31 16.43 25.51
CA GLU A 343 2.54 15.25 26.32
C GLU A 343 2.00 14.04 25.53
N GLY A 344 2.56 12.85 25.74
CA GLY A 344 2.19 11.68 24.93
C GLY A 344 2.06 10.41 25.74
N VAL A 345 1.18 9.53 25.29
CA VAL A 345 0.99 8.16 25.77
C VAL A 345 1.34 7.19 24.65
N TYR A 346 2.07 6.12 24.97
CA TYR A 346 2.48 5.09 24.02
C TYR A 346 2.09 3.70 24.50
N GLY A 347 1.78 2.84 23.54
CA GLY A 347 1.50 1.43 23.73
C GLY A 347 2.12 0.63 22.59
N ALA A 348 2.94 -0.36 22.92
CA ALA A 348 3.56 -1.27 21.96
C ALA A 348 2.70 -2.52 21.74
N LYS A 349 2.75 -3.10 20.54
CA LYS A 349 2.13 -4.40 20.25
C LYS A 349 2.73 -5.51 21.12
N SER A 350 1.90 -6.42 21.65
CA SER A 350 2.25 -7.31 22.77
C SER A 350 3.46 -8.22 22.55
N ARG A 351 3.89 -8.45 21.30
CA ARG A 351 5.06 -9.28 20.98
C ARG A 351 6.37 -8.79 21.60
N TYR A 352 6.50 -7.51 21.98
CA TYR A 352 7.70 -7.02 22.67
C TYR A 352 8.00 -7.82 23.96
N LYS A 353 6.96 -8.34 24.65
CA LYS A 353 7.09 -9.07 25.92
C LYS A 353 8.01 -10.29 25.80
N THR A 354 8.05 -10.95 24.64
CA THR A 354 8.82 -12.19 24.41
C THR A 354 10.14 -11.98 23.66
N MET A 355 10.48 -10.74 23.29
CA MET A 355 11.69 -10.41 22.50
C MET A 355 12.88 -9.99 23.39
N GLN A 356 14.08 -9.98 22.83
CA GLN A 356 15.28 -9.40 23.48
C GLN A 356 15.25 -7.86 23.44
N ASP A 357 15.96 -7.19 24.34
CA ASP A 357 15.85 -5.73 24.54
C ASP A 357 16.18 -4.89 23.29
N SER A 358 17.11 -5.32 22.45
CA SER A 358 17.41 -4.63 21.18
C SER A 358 16.22 -4.67 20.21
N ASP A 359 15.56 -5.82 20.12
CA ASP A 359 14.46 -6.03 19.18
C ASP A 359 13.16 -5.44 19.70
N ARG A 360 12.99 -5.35 21.02
CA ARG A 360 11.85 -4.67 21.68
C ARG A 360 11.71 -3.23 21.25
N ARG A 361 12.83 -2.50 21.10
CA ARG A 361 12.84 -1.10 20.67
C ARG A 361 12.32 -0.90 19.24
N LEU A 362 12.34 -1.96 18.43
CA LEU A 362 11.86 -1.97 17.04
C LEU A 362 10.44 -2.55 16.90
N VAL A 363 9.72 -2.72 18.03
CA VAL A 363 8.32 -3.09 18.00
C VAL A 363 7.49 -1.83 17.84
N ASP A 364 6.68 -1.82 16.80
CA ASP A 364 5.75 -0.75 16.51
C ASP A 364 4.50 -0.81 17.41
N GLY A 365 3.84 0.34 17.52
CA GLY A 365 2.65 0.53 18.35
C GLY A 365 1.87 1.78 17.97
N CYS A 366 1.01 2.22 18.89
CA CYS A 366 0.25 3.45 18.76
C CYS A 366 0.79 4.49 19.74
N ALA A 367 0.76 5.76 19.34
CA ALA A 367 1.08 6.89 20.22
C ALA A 367 -0.02 7.94 20.13
N THR A 368 -0.43 8.49 21.26
CA THR A 368 -1.39 9.61 21.32
C THR A 368 -0.73 10.76 22.04
N PHE A 369 -0.53 11.88 21.34
CA PHE A 369 -0.03 13.13 21.90
C PHE A 369 -1.15 14.15 22.04
N PHE A 370 -1.07 15.01 23.05
CA PHE A 370 -2.03 16.08 23.30
C PHE A 370 -1.32 17.29 23.88
N ARG A 371 -1.87 18.48 23.65
CA ARG A 371 -1.31 19.75 24.15
C ARG A 371 -1.41 19.83 25.67
N LYS A 372 -0.26 19.91 26.36
CA LYS A 372 -0.18 19.96 27.83
C LYS A 372 -0.68 21.28 28.43
N ASP A 373 -0.73 22.33 27.62
CA ASP A 373 -1.26 23.64 28.02
C ASP A 373 -2.79 23.73 27.90
N ARG A 374 -3.42 22.68 27.35
CA ARG A 374 -4.87 22.61 27.17
C ARG A 374 -5.50 21.41 27.86
N TYR A 375 -4.88 20.24 27.77
CA TYR A 375 -5.42 18.99 28.29
C TYR A 375 -4.54 18.42 29.40
N GLN A 376 -5.19 17.81 30.37
CA GLN A 376 -4.58 16.92 31.34
C GLN A 376 -5.00 15.48 31.05
N LEU A 377 -4.04 14.55 31.14
CA LEU A 377 -4.34 13.12 31.15
C LEU A 377 -4.89 12.71 32.51
N VAL A 378 -6.11 12.19 32.53
CA VAL A 378 -6.72 11.62 33.75
C VAL A 378 -6.29 10.17 33.90
N GLU A 379 -6.44 9.38 32.83
CA GLU A 379 -6.10 7.96 32.81
C GLU A 379 -5.89 7.51 31.36
N ASN A 380 -5.14 6.43 31.17
CA ASN A 380 -5.02 5.77 29.87
C ASN A 380 -5.17 4.26 30.00
N HIS A 381 -5.69 3.63 28.95
CA HIS A 381 -5.89 2.19 28.88
C HIS A 381 -5.26 1.62 27.61
N LEU A 382 -4.42 0.59 27.78
CA LEU A 382 -3.90 -0.22 26.69
C LEU A 382 -4.80 -1.44 26.48
N ILE A 383 -5.43 -1.51 25.31
CA ILE A 383 -6.32 -2.58 24.88
C ILE A 383 -5.52 -3.57 24.04
N GLU A 384 -5.22 -4.72 24.62
CA GLU A 384 -4.63 -5.86 23.89
C GLU A 384 -5.75 -6.80 23.45
N PHE A 385 -6.09 -6.80 22.14
CA PHE A 385 -7.27 -7.52 21.64
C PHE A 385 -7.23 -9.01 21.96
N ASN A 386 -6.06 -9.63 21.86
CA ASN A 386 -5.86 -11.05 22.22
C ASN A 386 -6.15 -11.31 23.70
N SER A 387 -5.67 -10.45 24.61
CA SER A 387 -5.83 -10.61 26.05
C SER A 387 -7.29 -10.45 26.47
N ILE A 388 -8.00 -9.49 25.89
CA ILE A 388 -9.43 -9.27 26.15
C ILE A 388 -10.25 -10.44 25.61
N ALA A 389 -9.94 -10.90 24.40
CA ALA A 389 -10.58 -12.08 23.82
C ALA A 389 -10.39 -13.34 24.69
N MET A 390 -9.20 -13.52 25.29
CA MET A 390 -8.92 -14.63 26.21
C MET A 390 -9.68 -14.54 27.55
N GLN A 391 -10.11 -13.36 27.99
CA GLN A 391 -10.85 -13.21 29.24
C GLN A 391 -12.33 -13.58 29.09
N ARG A 392 -12.87 -13.47 27.87
CA ARG A 392 -14.27 -13.76 27.56
C ARG A 392 -14.57 -15.26 27.56
N GLN A 393 -15.60 -15.67 28.32
CA GLN A 393 -15.96 -17.09 28.47
C GLN A 393 -16.66 -17.69 27.24
N ASP A 394 -17.41 -16.87 26.49
CA ASP A 394 -18.07 -17.27 25.25
C ASP A 394 -17.06 -17.54 24.13
N PHE A 395 -15.95 -16.81 24.11
CA PHE A 395 -14.88 -16.92 23.11
C PHE A 395 -13.95 -18.11 23.32
N LYS A 396 -13.82 -18.59 24.56
CA LYS A 396 -13.03 -19.80 24.87
C LYS A 396 -13.60 -21.08 24.24
N LYS A 397 -14.83 -21.03 23.72
CA LYS A 397 -15.55 -22.20 23.21
C LYS A 397 -15.47 -22.36 21.70
N THR A 398 -14.86 -21.42 20.97
CA THR A 398 -14.82 -21.47 19.50
C THR A 398 -13.40 -21.63 18.97
N ASP A 399 -13.22 -22.60 18.06
CA ASP A 399 -11.92 -22.89 17.45
C ASP A 399 -11.42 -21.72 16.57
N ASP A 400 -12.34 -21.02 15.88
CA ASP A 400 -12.02 -19.88 15.02
C ASP A 400 -11.36 -18.73 15.80
N MET A 401 -11.84 -18.44 17.02
CA MET A 401 -11.24 -17.42 17.88
C MET A 401 -9.79 -17.75 18.22
N PHE A 402 -9.52 -19.00 18.60
CA PHE A 402 -8.16 -19.46 18.92
C PHE A 402 -7.23 -19.38 17.72
N ASN A 403 -7.69 -19.85 16.55
CA ASN A 403 -6.87 -19.96 15.35
C ASN A 403 -6.64 -18.63 14.63
N ARG A 404 -7.65 -17.74 14.61
CA ARG A 404 -7.65 -16.55 13.75
C ARG A 404 -7.38 -15.25 14.50
N VAL A 405 -7.86 -15.12 15.75
CA VAL A 405 -7.82 -13.85 16.51
C VAL A 405 -6.72 -13.86 17.57
N LEU A 406 -6.60 -14.91 18.38
CA LEU A 406 -5.68 -14.92 19.53
C LEU A 406 -4.20 -14.79 19.15
N GLY A 407 -3.82 -15.29 17.98
CA GLY A 407 -2.46 -15.16 17.45
C GLY A 407 -2.10 -13.75 16.94
N LYS A 408 -3.04 -12.79 16.99
CA LYS A 408 -2.85 -11.42 16.48
C LYS A 408 -2.60 -10.47 17.66
N ASP A 409 -1.49 -9.74 17.61
CA ASP A 409 -0.98 -8.89 18.69
C ASP A 409 -1.31 -7.40 18.52
N HIS A 410 -2.40 -7.10 17.83
CA HIS A 410 -2.83 -5.73 17.54
C HIS A 410 -3.42 -5.09 18.80
N ILE A 411 -3.36 -3.77 18.88
CA ILE A 411 -3.68 -3.01 20.08
C ILE A 411 -4.49 -1.76 19.77
N ALA A 412 -5.09 -1.20 20.81
CA ALA A 412 -5.58 0.17 20.83
C ALA A 412 -5.19 0.87 22.14
N ILE A 413 -5.11 2.19 22.12
CA ILE A 413 -4.87 3.04 23.28
C ILE A 413 -6.04 3.97 23.44
N ILE A 414 -6.58 4.04 24.66
CA ILE A 414 -7.66 4.96 25.01
C ILE A 414 -7.11 5.95 26.03
N CYS A 415 -7.12 7.23 25.70
CA CYS A 415 -6.73 8.33 26.59
C CYS A 415 -7.98 9.06 27.08
N LEU A 416 -8.08 9.26 28.39
CA LEU A 416 -9.11 10.05 29.04
C LEU A 416 -8.53 11.41 29.37
N LEU A 417 -8.98 12.44 28.64
CA LEU A 417 -8.46 13.80 28.75
C LEU A 417 -9.49 14.70 29.40
N GLU A 418 -9.02 15.70 30.13
CA GLU A 418 -9.84 16.79 30.67
C GLU A 418 -9.24 18.14 30.29
N ASP A 419 -10.06 19.05 29.76
CA ASP A 419 -9.64 20.41 29.43
C ASP A 419 -9.34 21.22 30.70
N LEU A 420 -8.19 21.89 30.75
CA LEU A 420 -7.70 22.62 31.91
C LEU A 420 -8.55 23.86 32.26
N VAL A 421 -9.25 24.42 31.27
CA VAL A 421 -10.02 25.66 31.42
C VAL A 421 -11.49 25.33 31.66
N THR A 422 -12.09 24.48 30.82
CA THR A 422 -13.53 24.20 30.86
C THR A 422 -13.90 23.00 31.73
N GLY A 423 -12.93 22.14 32.07
CA GLY A 423 -13.19 20.86 32.74
C GLY A 423 -13.92 19.84 31.85
N THR A 424 -14.03 20.12 30.55
CA THR A 424 -14.70 19.21 29.60
C THR A 424 -13.87 17.95 29.42
N ARG A 425 -14.50 16.80 29.58
CA ARG A 425 -13.90 15.49 29.36
C ARG A 425 -13.94 15.10 27.89
N ILE A 426 -12.89 14.47 27.40
CA ILE A 426 -12.78 13.93 26.04
C ILE A 426 -12.16 12.53 26.11
N ILE A 427 -12.72 11.61 25.34
CA ILE A 427 -12.17 10.26 25.17
C ILE A 427 -11.53 10.19 23.79
N VAL A 428 -10.26 9.78 23.74
CA VAL A 428 -9.51 9.61 22.50
C VAL A 428 -9.06 8.16 22.39
N SER A 429 -9.57 7.44 21.40
CA SER A 429 -9.11 6.10 21.04
C SER A 429 -8.18 6.17 19.83
N ASN A 430 -7.08 5.41 19.86
CA ASN A 430 -6.15 5.26 18.74
C ASN A 430 -5.85 3.77 18.52
N THR A 431 -6.11 3.24 17.34
CA THR A 431 -5.98 1.79 17.03
C THR A 431 -5.23 1.54 15.73
N HIS A 432 -4.62 0.35 15.63
CA HIS A 432 -4.09 -0.21 14.39
C HIS A 432 -4.56 -1.66 14.28
N LEU A 433 -5.55 -1.92 13.43
CA LEU A 433 -6.16 -3.24 13.24
C LEU A 433 -5.34 -4.16 12.34
N HIS A 434 -5.72 -5.44 12.28
CA HIS A 434 -5.07 -6.41 11.42
C HIS A 434 -5.12 -6.00 9.93
N TRP A 435 -3.99 -6.14 9.23
CA TRP A 435 -3.84 -5.65 7.86
C TRP A 435 -4.37 -6.61 6.79
N ASP A 436 -4.23 -7.93 6.98
CA ASP A 436 -4.48 -8.93 5.94
C ASP A 436 -5.93 -8.87 5.41
N ALA A 437 -6.08 -8.70 4.10
CA ALA A 437 -7.37 -8.57 3.43
C ALA A 437 -8.25 -9.82 3.56
N SER A 438 -7.65 -11.00 3.77
CA SER A 438 -8.36 -12.28 3.95
C SER A 438 -8.93 -12.50 5.37
N TYR A 439 -8.74 -11.54 6.27
CA TYR A 439 -9.17 -11.62 7.67
C TYR A 439 -10.14 -10.48 8.02
N SER A 440 -11.15 -10.23 7.18
CA SER A 440 -12.23 -9.26 7.46
C SER A 440 -12.93 -9.54 8.80
N ASP A 441 -13.09 -10.81 9.12
CA ASP A 441 -13.70 -11.31 10.34
C ASP A 441 -12.90 -10.93 11.59
N VAL A 442 -11.57 -11.04 11.53
CA VAL A 442 -10.68 -10.64 12.63
C VAL A 442 -10.73 -9.13 12.84
N LYS A 443 -10.70 -8.33 11.77
CA LYS A 443 -10.83 -6.86 11.85
C LYS A 443 -12.14 -6.47 12.51
N LEU A 444 -13.23 -7.17 12.15
CA LEU A 444 -14.55 -6.97 12.72
C LEU A 444 -14.62 -7.33 14.21
N VAL A 445 -14.07 -8.48 14.61
CA VAL A 445 -13.99 -8.90 16.02
C VAL A 445 -13.14 -7.92 16.84
N GLN A 446 -11.99 -7.46 16.32
CA GLN A 446 -11.14 -6.46 16.99
C GLN A 446 -11.88 -5.13 17.16
N THR A 447 -12.64 -4.69 16.15
CA THR A 447 -13.44 -3.47 16.22
C THR A 447 -14.56 -3.59 17.25
N ALA A 448 -15.24 -4.74 17.31
CA ALA A 448 -16.29 -4.99 18.30
C ALA A 448 -15.73 -4.96 19.74
N LEU A 449 -14.60 -5.63 19.97
CA LEU A 449 -13.90 -5.60 21.25
C LEU A 449 -13.48 -4.17 21.65
N LEU A 450 -13.00 -3.38 20.68
CA LEU A 450 -12.64 -1.98 20.91
C LEU A 450 -13.85 -1.17 21.36
N MET A 451 -14.97 -1.25 20.64
CA MET A 451 -16.17 -0.45 20.96
C MET A 451 -16.77 -0.84 22.32
N GLU A 452 -16.79 -2.13 22.67
CA GLU A 452 -17.23 -2.60 23.99
C GLU A 452 -16.37 -2.03 25.13
N GLU A 453 -15.04 -2.07 25.00
CA GLU A 453 -14.16 -1.52 26.04
C GLU A 453 -14.22 0.01 26.10
N VAL A 454 -14.33 0.70 24.95
CA VAL A 454 -14.56 2.15 24.91
C VAL A 454 -15.85 2.51 25.65
N GLU A 455 -16.95 1.78 25.42
CA GLU A 455 -18.20 2.02 26.14
C GLU A 455 -18.04 1.81 27.65
N LYS A 456 -17.44 0.70 28.06
CA LYS A 456 -17.22 0.37 29.48
C LYS A 456 -16.36 1.43 30.17
N ILE A 457 -15.28 1.86 29.53
CA ILE A 457 -14.39 2.91 30.03
C ILE A 457 -15.13 4.25 30.09
N ALA A 458 -15.88 4.62 29.06
CA ALA A 458 -16.67 5.86 29.03
C ALA A 458 -17.68 5.93 30.19
N HIS A 459 -18.38 4.83 30.47
CA HIS A 459 -19.32 4.76 31.60
C HIS A 459 -18.61 4.84 32.97
N GLY A 460 -17.40 4.31 33.08
CA GLY A 460 -16.55 4.50 34.26
C GLY A 460 -16.15 5.96 34.44
N PHE A 461 -15.66 6.58 33.37
CA PHE A 461 -15.17 7.96 33.37
C PHE A 461 -16.27 8.98 33.68
N ALA A 462 -17.52 8.74 33.26
CA ALA A 462 -18.66 9.60 33.60
C ALA A 462 -18.89 9.70 35.13
N LYS A 463 -18.49 8.68 35.91
CA LYS A 463 -18.67 8.63 37.36
C LYS A 463 -17.55 9.32 38.15
N TYR A 464 -16.47 9.75 37.49
CA TYR A 464 -15.35 10.38 38.18
C TYR A 464 -15.78 11.74 38.74
N PRO A 465 -15.35 12.11 39.96
CA PRO A 465 -15.67 13.41 40.53
C PRO A 465 -15.10 14.53 39.64
N PRO A 466 -15.76 15.69 39.56
CA PRO A 466 -15.21 16.83 38.84
C PRO A 466 -13.88 17.29 39.45
N ARG A 467 -13.00 17.87 38.65
CA ARG A 467 -11.72 18.38 39.14
C ARG A 467 -11.91 19.37 40.29
N PRO A 468 -11.19 19.21 41.41
CA PRO A 468 -11.21 20.21 42.48
C PRO A 468 -10.63 21.53 41.96
N PRO A 469 -11.17 22.69 42.38
CA PRO A 469 -10.61 23.98 41.99
C PRO A 469 -9.13 24.06 42.37
N ASP A 470 -8.31 24.67 41.50
CA ASP A 470 -6.89 24.86 41.76
C ASP A 470 -6.73 25.56 43.13
N THR A 471 -5.86 25.02 43.99
CA THR A 471 -5.55 25.68 45.26
C THR A 471 -4.92 27.03 44.94
N PRO A 472 -5.45 28.15 45.47
CA PRO A 472 -4.89 29.46 45.16
C PRO A 472 -3.46 29.52 45.68
N SER A 473 -2.49 29.46 44.77
CA SER A 473 -1.13 29.87 45.06
C SER A 473 -1.18 31.40 45.19
N GLY A 474 -0.74 31.90 46.35
CA GLY A 474 -1.03 33.25 46.79
C GLY A 474 -0.63 34.34 45.79
N THR A 475 -1.38 35.45 45.86
CA THR A 475 -1.17 36.79 45.27
C THR A 475 -1.97 37.25 44.04
N ASP A 476 -2.90 36.45 43.48
CA ASP A 476 -3.82 36.99 42.46
C ASP A 476 -5.16 37.46 43.07
N GLU A 477 -5.35 38.78 43.11
CA GLU A 477 -6.53 39.47 43.66
C GLU A 477 -7.81 39.37 42.82
N HIS A 478 -7.84 38.57 41.75
CA HIS A 478 -9.08 38.31 40.99
C HIS A 478 -9.13 36.85 40.51
N PRO A 479 -9.84 35.94 41.19
CA PRO A 479 -10.10 34.62 40.65
C PRO A 479 -10.98 34.78 39.41
N VAL A 480 -10.43 34.53 38.22
CA VAL A 480 -11.23 34.39 37.01
C VAL A 480 -12.24 33.27 37.28
N ALA A 481 -13.52 33.62 37.35
CA ALA A 481 -14.60 32.67 37.60
C ALA A 481 -14.62 31.63 36.48
N ARG A 482 -14.02 30.46 36.70
CA ARG A 482 -14.09 29.35 35.76
C ARG A 482 -15.52 28.80 35.77
N PRO A 483 -16.11 28.51 34.60
CA PRO A 483 -17.41 27.86 34.54
C PRO A 483 -17.36 26.52 35.29
N PRO A 484 -18.46 26.10 35.94
CA PRO A 484 -18.49 24.82 36.62
C PRO A 484 -18.25 23.68 35.62
N PRO A 485 -17.45 22.66 35.99
CA PRO A 485 -17.15 21.55 35.10
C PRO A 485 -18.43 20.78 34.71
N PRO A 486 -18.53 20.28 33.47
CA PRO A 486 -19.65 19.48 33.02
C PRO A 486 -19.90 18.23 33.88
N ILE A 487 -21.18 17.90 34.09
CA ILE A 487 -21.60 16.64 34.73
C ILE A 487 -22.17 15.72 33.64
N TYR A 488 -21.69 14.47 33.61
CA TYR A 488 -22.08 13.48 32.62
C TYR A 488 -23.02 12.44 33.24
N THR A 489 -24.22 12.29 32.69
CA THR A 489 -25.19 11.29 33.17
C THR A 489 -24.80 9.87 32.77
N ASP A 490 -24.15 9.71 31.61
CA ASP A 490 -23.62 8.45 31.11
C ASP A 490 -22.42 8.70 30.18
N GLY A 491 -21.68 7.63 29.86
CA GLY A 491 -20.47 7.70 29.04
C GLY A 491 -20.69 8.23 27.63
N THR A 492 -21.85 8.00 27.01
CA THR A 492 -22.20 8.49 25.66
C THR A 492 -22.38 10.01 25.61
N LYS A 493 -22.42 10.69 26.77
CA LYS A 493 -22.42 12.16 26.85
C LYS A 493 -21.03 12.76 26.85
N ILE A 494 -19.99 11.93 26.98
CA ILE A 494 -18.61 12.39 26.86
C ILE A 494 -18.22 12.38 25.37
N PRO A 495 -17.73 13.50 24.83
CA PRO A 495 -17.15 13.55 23.49
C PRO A 495 -16.14 12.42 23.25
N LEU A 496 -16.35 11.67 22.17
CA LEU A 496 -15.47 10.58 21.76
C LEU A 496 -14.90 10.88 20.37
N ILE A 497 -13.58 10.71 20.26
CA ILE A 497 -12.84 10.63 19.01
C ILE A 497 -12.17 9.25 18.94
N ALA A 498 -12.41 8.50 17.87
CA ALA A 498 -11.73 7.23 17.62
C ALA A 498 -10.96 7.32 16.28
N CYS A 499 -9.64 7.42 16.39
CA CYS A 499 -8.69 7.46 15.30
C CYS A 499 -8.07 6.09 15.07
N GLY A 500 -7.56 5.86 13.87
CA GLY A 500 -6.72 4.70 13.63
C GLY A 500 -6.64 4.28 12.17
N ASP A 501 -5.74 3.33 11.95
CA ASP A 501 -5.69 2.50 10.76
C ASP A 501 -6.57 1.26 11.02
N PHE A 502 -7.72 1.22 10.36
CA PHE A 502 -8.69 0.14 10.51
C PHE A 502 -8.46 -0.97 9.47
N ASN A 503 -7.55 -0.75 8.51
CA ASN A 503 -7.27 -1.68 7.42
C ASN A 503 -8.56 -2.19 6.71
N SER A 504 -9.59 -1.35 6.65
CA SER A 504 -10.95 -1.72 6.27
C SER A 504 -11.56 -0.64 5.38
N MET A 505 -12.07 -1.01 4.21
CA MET A 505 -12.66 -0.06 3.24
C MET A 505 -14.05 0.43 3.71
N PRO A 506 -14.58 1.55 3.16
CA PRO A 506 -15.91 2.05 3.53
C PRO A 506 -17.06 1.08 3.24
N THR A 507 -16.84 0.09 2.36
CA THR A 507 -17.80 -0.98 2.03
C THR A 507 -17.73 -2.19 2.96
N SER A 508 -16.85 -2.17 3.97
CA SER A 508 -16.67 -3.29 4.90
C SER A 508 -17.70 -3.30 6.03
N GLY A 509 -17.87 -4.48 6.64
CA GLY A 509 -18.66 -4.64 7.86
C GLY A 509 -18.10 -3.88 9.06
N VAL A 510 -16.79 -3.59 9.08
CA VAL A 510 -16.17 -2.72 10.11
C VAL A 510 -16.73 -1.30 10.01
N TYR A 511 -16.77 -0.74 8.80
CA TYR A 511 -17.30 0.60 8.57
C TYR A 511 -18.81 0.65 8.82
N GLU A 512 -19.57 -0.34 8.33
CA GLU A 512 -21.01 -0.46 8.59
C GLU A 512 -21.29 -0.54 10.10
N PHE A 513 -20.56 -1.38 10.83
CA PHE A 513 -20.72 -1.54 12.27
C PHE A 513 -20.50 -0.21 13.01
N LEU A 514 -19.40 0.49 12.74
CA LEU A 514 -19.05 1.75 13.39
C LEU A 514 -20.05 2.89 13.08
N SER A 515 -20.53 2.95 11.84
CA SER A 515 -21.44 4.02 11.39
C SER A 515 -22.88 3.80 11.83
N THR A 516 -23.37 2.56 11.79
CA THR A 516 -24.78 2.24 12.10
C THR A 516 -25.01 1.88 13.57
N GLY A 517 -23.97 1.48 14.29
CA GLY A 517 -24.08 0.98 15.66
C GLY A 517 -24.50 -0.47 15.77
N SER A 518 -24.75 -1.19 14.66
CA SER A 518 -25.09 -2.61 14.72
C SER A 518 -24.76 -3.36 13.45
N LEU A 519 -24.38 -4.63 13.57
CA LEU A 519 -24.13 -5.49 12.42
C LEU A 519 -24.81 -6.86 12.61
N PRO A 520 -25.52 -7.40 11.60
CA PRO A 520 -26.17 -8.70 11.72
C PRO A 520 -25.15 -9.84 11.87
N ALA A 521 -25.54 -10.90 12.59
CA ALA A 521 -24.71 -12.06 12.86
C ALA A 521 -24.32 -12.85 11.59
N THR A 522 -25.12 -12.72 10.53
CA THR A 522 -24.94 -13.40 9.24
C THR A 522 -24.16 -12.56 8.23
N HIS A 523 -23.47 -11.50 8.66
CA HIS A 523 -22.74 -10.61 7.77
C HIS A 523 -21.61 -11.36 7.03
N PRO A 524 -21.42 -11.16 5.71
CA PRO A 524 -20.43 -11.90 4.91
C PRO A 524 -19.00 -11.75 5.42
N ASP A 525 -18.66 -10.61 6.02
CA ASP A 525 -17.32 -10.36 6.58
C ASP A 525 -16.94 -11.30 7.73
N PHE A 526 -17.88 -12.02 8.35
CA PHE A 526 -17.56 -13.09 9.30
C PHE A 526 -17.04 -14.37 8.61
N LEU A 527 -17.13 -14.46 7.27
CA LEU A 527 -16.63 -15.58 6.45
C LEU A 527 -17.15 -16.95 6.88
N SER A 528 -18.37 -17.00 7.45
CA SER A 528 -18.97 -18.21 8.04
C SER A 528 -18.20 -18.80 9.25
N HIS A 529 -17.28 -18.03 9.85
CA HIS A 529 -16.63 -18.39 11.11
C HIS A 529 -17.53 -18.11 12.32
N THR A 530 -17.25 -18.76 13.46
CA THR A 530 -18.05 -18.65 14.68
C THR A 530 -17.29 -17.91 15.79
N TYR A 531 -17.86 -16.80 16.26
CA TYR A 531 -17.30 -15.91 17.27
C TYR A 531 -18.24 -15.70 18.46
N GLY A 532 -18.78 -16.79 19.00
CA GLY A 532 -19.65 -16.77 20.18
C GLY A 532 -20.86 -15.87 19.97
N ASN A 533 -21.09 -14.94 20.90
CA ASN A 533 -22.25 -14.05 20.86
C ASN A 533 -22.26 -13.11 19.64
N TYR A 534 -21.10 -12.80 19.07
CA TYR A 534 -21.01 -11.93 17.89
C TYR A 534 -21.66 -12.54 16.65
N THR A 535 -21.56 -13.86 16.52
CA THR A 535 -22.14 -14.63 15.41
C THR A 535 -23.46 -15.30 15.76
N SER A 536 -23.94 -15.20 17.01
CA SER A 536 -25.30 -15.61 17.38
C SER A 536 -26.28 -14.44 17.40
N ASP A 537 -25.89 -13.31 17.99
CA ASP A 537 -26.79 -12.19 18.30
C ASP A 537 -26.54 -10.97 17.42
N GLY A 538 -25.37 -10.94 16.76
CA GLY A 538 -24.86 -9.79 16.01
C GLY A 538 -24.06 -8.83 16.89
N LEU A 539 -23.49 -7.81 16.26
CA LEU A 539 -22.70 -6.78 16.93
C LEU A 539 -23.57 -5.56 17.22
N ARG A 540 -23.34 -4.90 18.37
CA ARG A 540 -24.02 -3.65 18.74
C ARG A 540 -23.13 -2.73 19.55
N HIS A 541 -23.25 -1.43 19.32
CA HIS A 541 -22.70 -0.37 20.15
C HIS A 541 -23.65 0.85 20.19
N LYS A 542 -23.56 1.68 21.23
CA LYS A 542 -24.42 2.84 21.51
C LYS A 542 -23.72 4.19 21.30
N LEU A 543 -22.46 4.17 20.88
CA LEU A 543 -21.63 5.37 20.69
C LEU A 543 -22.11 6.29 19.57
N GLY A 544 -22.88 5.78 18.60
CA GLY A 544 -23.50 6.57 17.51
C GLY A 544 -22.49 7.37 16.69
N LEU A 545 -21.45 6.72 16.16
CA LEU A 545 -20.31 7.39 15.54
C LEU A 545 -20.57 7.82 14.10
N LYS A 546 -19.82 8.84 13.66
CA LYS A 546 -19.76 9.26 12.26
C LYS A 546 -18.30 9.46 11.85
N SER A 547 -17.94 9.05 10.63
CA SER A 547 -16.62 9.37 10.06
C SER A 547 -16.55 10.87 9.72
N ALA A 548 -15.44 11.50 10.07
CA ALA A 548 -15.18 12.91 9.77
C ALA A 548 -15.02 13.17 8.27
N TYR A 549 -14.64 12.16 7.51
CA TYR A 549 -14.38 12.28 6.07
C TYR A 549 -15.56 11.90 5.19
N THR A 550 -16.75 11.70 5.76
CA THR A 550 -17.94 11.27 5.02
C THR A 550 -18.97 12.37 4.89
N THR A 551 -19.49 12.58 3.68
CA THR A 551 -20.60 13.48 3.37
C THR A 551 -21.79 12.73 2.78
N VAL A 552 -22.95 13.38 2.74
CA VAL A 552 -24.15 12.83 2.11
C VAL A 552 -24.17 13.32 0.67
N GLY A 553 -23.91 12.42 -0.26
CA GLY A 553 -23.96 12.67 -1.70
C GLY A 553 -25.38 12.80 -2.25
N PRO A 554 -25.52 13.15 -3.54
CA PRO A 554 -26.81 13.21 -4.21
C PRO A 554 -27.55 11.87 -4.12
N GLY A 555 -28.76 11.86 -3.57
CA GLY A 555 -29.54 10.63 -3.37
C GLY A 555 -29.39 9.97 -1.99
N GLY A 556 -28.68 10.61 -1.04
CA GLY A 556 -28.62 10.14 0.34
C GLY A 556 -27.54 9.08 0.61
N VAL A 557 -26.68 8.80 -0.37
CA VAL A 557 -25.58 7.84 -0.25
C VAL A 557 -24.38 8.51 0.42
N ALA A 558 -23.74 7.81 1.35
CA ALA A 558 -22.52 8.27 1.98
C ALA A 558 -21.36 8.28 0.97
N GLU A 559 -20.70 9.43 0.81
CA GLU A 559 -19.53 9.59 -0.07
C GLU A 559 -18.34 10.09 0.75
N GLU A 560 -17.17 9.45 0.57
CA GLU A 560 -15.92 9.87 1.19
C GLU A 560 -15.37 11.13 0.49
N LEU A 561 -14.93 12.10 1.30
CA LEU A 561 -14.39 13.39 0.86
C LEU A 561 -13.02 13.28 0.20
N ILE A 562 -12.28 12.22 0.52
CA ILE A 562 -11.00 11.90 -0.08
C ILE A 562 -11.05 10.49 -0.66
N PRO A 563 -10.43 10.26 -1.83
CA PRO A 563 -10.54 8.97 -2.51
C PRO A 563 -9.67 7.87 -1.89
N MET A 564 -8.65 8.24 -1.11
CA MET A 564 -7.65 7.31 -0.58
C MET A 564 -6.94 7.88 0.65
N THR A 565 -6.54 7.00 1.55
CA THR A 565 -5.69 7.31 2.72
C THR A 565 -4.39 6.51 2.70
N ASN A 566 -4.38 5.30 2.13
CA ASN A 566 -3.16 4.56 1.79
C ASN A 566 -2.98 4.53 0.26
N VAL A 567 -1.75 4.78 -0.20
CA VAL A 567 -1.43 4.90 -1.63
C VAL A 567 -0.16 4.12 -1.96
N THR A 568 -0.35 2.90 -2.44
CA THR A 568 0.73 2.07 -3.01
C THR A 568 0.34 1.62 -4.43
N PRO A 569 1.30 1.16 -5.25
CA PRO A 569 0.98 0.67 -6.59
C PRO A 569 0.05 -0.55 -6.61
N GLY A 570 0.03 -1.34 -5.54
CA GLY A 570 -0.81 -2.53 -5.42
C GLY A 570 -2.14 -2.28 -4.74
N PHE A 571 -2.31 -1.14 -4.07
CA PHE A 571 -3.50 -0.81 -3.31
C PHE A 571 -3.63 0.70 -3.12
N HIS A 572 -4.79 1.24 -3.46
CA HIS A 572 -5.23 2.58 -3.07
C HIS A 572 -6.62 2.47 -2.45
N GLY A 573 -6.83 3.13 -1.32
CA GLY A 573 -8.12 3.06 -0.65
C GLY A 573 -8.16 3.83 0.66
N VAL A 574 -9.39 4.04 1.16
CA VAL A 574 -9.63 4.66 2.46
C VAL A 574 -9.65 3.54 3.50
N ILE A 575 -8.64 3.52 4.36
CA ILE A 575 -8.52 2.55 5.46
C ILE A 575 -8.20 3.21 6.81
N ASP A 576 -7.88 4.51 6.80
CA ASP A 576 -7.67 5.33 7.98
C ASP A 576 -8.91 6.18 8.23
N TYR A 577 -9.30 6.33 9.51
CA TYR A 577 -10.51 7.07 9.86
C TYR A 577 -10.33 7.92 11.12
N ILE A 578 -11.08 9.03 11.15
CA ILE A 578 -11.36 9.79 12.37
C ILE A 578 -12.87 9.68 12.60
N TRP A 579 -13.27 8.79 13.50
CA TRP A 579 -14.64 8.67 13.96
C TRP A 579 -14.90 9.64 15.12
N TYR A 580 -16.07 10.25 15.14
CA TYR A 580 -16.46 11.16 16.22
C TYR A 580 -17.91 10.93 16.66
N SER A 581 -18.24 11.35 17.87
CA SER A 581 -19.61 11.36 18.41
C SER A 581 -20.35 12.66 18.00
N PRO A 582 -21.21 12.66 16.97
CA PRO A 582 -21.92 13.85 16.48
C PRO A 582 -22.95 14.40 17.49
N GLY A 583 -23.31 13.62 18.52
CA GLY A 583 -24.14 14.09 19.64
C GLY A 583 -23.46 15.18 20.47
N ASN A 584 -22.12 15.20 20.50
CA ASN A 584 -21.29 16.01 21.40
C ASN A 584 -20.34 16.95 20.66
N LEU A 585 -20.06 16.65 19.39
CA LEU A 585 -19.11 17.39 18.57
C LEU A 585 -19.77 17.88 17.28
N ILE A 586 -19.28 19.02 16.77
CA ILE A 586 -19.58 19.56 15.45
C ILE A 586 -18.31 19.46 14.62
N LEU A 587 -18.38 18.87 13.43
CA LEU A 587 -17.27 18.87 12.49
C LEU A 587 -17.26 20.18 11.70
N ASN A 588 -16.19 20.96 11.85
CA ASN A 588 -16.04 22.27 11.21
C ASN A 588 -15.38 22.15 9.83
N SER A 589 -14.21 21.52 9.78
CA SER A 589 -13.43 21.39 8.55
C SER A 589 -12.50 20.18 8.58
N VAL A 590 -12.08 19.72 7.41
CA VAL A 590 -11.08 18.65 7.25
C VAL A 590 -10.03 19.06 6.22
N VAL A 591 -8.83 18.47 6.30
CA VAL A 591 -7.81 18.62 5.24
C VAL A 591 -8.14 17.67 4.10
N GLY A 592 -8.29 18.20 2.89
CA GLY A 592 -8.76 17.52 1.69
C GLY A 592 -7.70 16.69 0.96
N GLU A 593 -8.01 16.38 -0.30
CA GLU A 593 -7.22 15.50 -1.17
C GLU A 593 -5.86 16.10 -1.59
N ILE A 594 -4.98 15.23 -2.06
CA ILE A 594 -3.72 15.62 -2.70
C ILE A 594 -4.04 16.05 -4.15
N ASP A 595 -3.30 17.02 -4.65
CA ASP A 595 -3.44 17.50 -6.02
C ASP A 595 -3.37 16.36 -7.06
N LYS A 596 -4.35 16.32 -7.97
CA LYS A 596 -4.49 15.25 -8.97
C LYS A 596 -3.34 15.24 -9.97
N MET A 597 -2.86 16.41 -10.38
CA MET A 597 -1.74 16.51 -11.34
C MET A 597 -0.42 16.01 -10.73
N TYR A 598 -0.27 16.13 -9.41
CA TYR A 598 0.82 15.51 -8.69
C TYR A 598 0.68 13.97 -8.64
N LEU A 599 -0.51 13.46 -8.29
CA LEU A 599 -0.76 12.02 -8.21
C LEU A 599 -0.56 11.30 -9.56
N GLU A 600 -0.91 11.94 -10.68
CA GLU A 600 -0.68 11.40 -12.03
C GLU A 600 0.79 11.14 -12.36
N LYS A 601 1.72 11.79 -11.65
CA LYS A 601 3.18 11.69 -11.87
C LYS A 601 3.88 10.80 -10.85
N VAL A 602 3.15 10.24 -9.91
CA VAL A 602 3.71 9.51 -8.77
C VAL A 602 3.18 8.09 -8.75
N VAL A 603 4.11 7.14 -8.73
CA VAL A 603 3.82 5.70 -8.66
C VAL A 603 3.07 5.31 -7.37
N GLY A 604 3.46 5.90 -6.25
CA GLY A 604 2.88 5.65 -4.93
C GLY A 604 3.71 6.31 -3.84
N PHE A 605 3.34 6.04 -2.59
CA PHE A 605 4.02 6.51 -1.38
C PHE A 605 4.65 5.34 -0.59
N PRO A 606 5.70 5.57 0.21
CA PRO A 606 6.36 6.85 0.44
C PRO A 606 7.12 7.35 -0.79
N ASN A 607 7.47 8.63 -0.82
CA ASN A 607 8.31 9.22 -1.84
C ASN A 607 9.13 10.39 -1.24
N ALA A 608 9.74 11.22 -2.09
CA ALA A 608 10.56 12.35 -1.63
C ALA A 608 9.81 13.35 -0.73
N HIS A 609 8.49 13.50 -0.91
CA HIS A 609 7.66 14.48 -0.20
C HIS A 609 6.72 13.87 0.84
N PHE A 610 6.28 12.63 0.63
CA PHE A 610 5.41 11.91 1.55
C PHE A 610 6.21 10.79 2.25
N PRO A 611 6.47 10.88 3.56
CA PRO A 611 7.35 9.96 4.28
C PRO A 611 6.68 8.66 4.74
N SER A 612 5.38 8.51 4.51
CA SER A 612 4.59 7.30 4.79
C SER A 612 3.82 6.92 3.53
N ASP A 613 3.44 5.66 3.40
CA ASP A 613 2.47 5.19 2.40
C ASP A 613 1.03 5.58 2.73
N HIS A 614 0.79 6.10 3.94
CA HIS A 614 -0.46 6.72 4.35
C HIS A 614 -0.41 8.26 4.27
N ILE A 615 -1.59 8.85 4.17
CA ILE A 615 -1.84 10.29 4.14
C ILE A 615 -2.38 10.70 5.51
N ALA A 616 -1.81 11.74 6.12
CA ALA A 616 -2.29 12.23 7.40
C ALA A 616 -3.70 12.82 7.30
N LEU A 617 -4.58 12.42 8.22
CA LEU A 617 -5.94 12.93 8.33
C LEU A 617 -6.01 14.01 9.39
N THR A 618 -6.61 15.16 9.09
CA THR A 618 -6.78 16.24 10.06
C THR A 618 -8.19 16.77 10.02
N ALA A 619 -8.85 16.78 11.17
CA ALA A 619 -10.20 17.28 11.34
C ALA A 619 -10.26 18.33 12.46
N ASN A 620 -11.02 19.40 12.23
CA ASN A 620 -11.28 20.46 13.18
C ASN A 620 -12.71 20.34 13.72
N PHE A 621 -12.86 20.32 15.03
CA PHE A 621 -14.14 20.13 15.71
C PHE A 621 -14.48 21.31 16.61
N SER A 622 -15.78 21.55 16.81
CA SER A 622 -16.30 22.39 17.89
C SER A 622 -16.97 21.52 18.95
N MET A 623 -16.77 21.87 20.22
CA MET A 623 -17.41 21.22 21.34
C MET A 623 -18.85 21.71 21.49
N LYS A 624 -19.82 20.80 21.57
CA LYS A 624 -21.19 21.18 21.94
C LYS A 624 -21.27 21.39 23.45
N PRO A 625 -22.01 22.40 23.93
CA PRO A 625 -22.26 22.53 25.35
C PRO A 625 -22.93 21.25 25.89
N PRO A 626 -22.53 20.77 27.07
CA PRO A 626 -23.21 19.64 27.72
C PRO A 626 -24.69 19.97 27.81
N ARG A 627 -25.57 19.06 27.39
CA ARG A 627 -27.01 19.25 27.57
C ARG A 627 -27.26 19.38 29.07
N GLU A 628 -27.49 20.60 29.54
CA GLU A 628 -27.81 20.87 30.94
C GLU A 628 -28.90 19.90 31.38
N SER A 629 -28.67 19.21 32.50
CA SER A 629 -29.79 18.66 33.26
C SER A 629 -30.66 19.87 33.60
N SER A 630 -31.80 20.02 32.93
CA SER A 630 -32.80 21.00 33.32
C SER A 630 -32.98 20.88 34.83
N ALA A 631 -32.74 21.96 35.55
CA ALA A 631 -33.07 22.05 36.97
C ALA A 631 -34.48 21.45 37.17
N PRO A 632 -34.71 20.62 38.20
CA PRO A 632 -36.02 20.02 38.43
C PRO A 632 -37.06 21.15 38.40
N ARG A 633 -38.00 21.08 37.45
CA ARG A 633 -39.10 22.05 37.38
C ARG A 633 -39.71 22.16 38.78
N PRO A 634 -39.87 23.37 39.34
CA PRO A 634 -40.56 23.51 40.60
C PRO A 634 -41.94 22.84 40.47
N PRO A 635 -42.41 22.12 41.50
CA PRO A 635 -43.68 21.42 41.44
C PRO A 635 -44.79 22.42 41.05
N PRO A 636 -45.79 21.99 40.25
CA PRO A 636 -46.86 22.87 39.86
C PRO A 636 -47.55 23.40 41.10
N VAL A 637 -47.50 24.72 41.28
CA VAL A 637 -48.32 25.42 42.26
C VAL A 637 -49.74 25.39 41.70
N PHE A 638 -50.57 24.50 42.25
CA PHE A 638 -52.00 24.56 42.02
C PHE A 638 -52.53 25.78 42.79
N SER A 639 -52.88 26.83 42.04
CA SER A 639 -53.62 28.01 42.53
C SER A 639 -55.10 27.70 42.67
#